data_AF-A0A8J5D0X8-F1
#
_entry.id   AF-A0A8J5D0X8-F1
#
_cell.length_a   1.000
_cell.length_b   1.000
_cell.length_c   1.000
_cell.angle_alpha   90.00
_cell.angle_beta   90.00
_cell.angle_gamma   90.00
#
_symmetry.space_group_name_H-M   'P 1'
#
loop_
_entity.id
_entity.type
_entity.pdbx_description
1 polymer ?
#
loop_
_entity_poly.entity_id
_entity_poly.type
_entity_poly.pdbx_seq_one_letter_code
_entity_poly.pdbx_strand_id
1 'polypeptide(L)'
;MVLIIPATAIQEHSSVHHLPTPDVMKTAVEGLLRRLLHHRGEEFVVEIGGVTEGRDYYKVCGEGVEGRPVRVWAGTGVGAALGVMTFLKYMCNASVSWEADLLSNLPAVWPEGTMENKLLDRYRYYGNPCVFSYSYAFWSWQHWEREIDLMALMGVNLALALEGQEAVWREVYMDLGLNEEELEDHFAGYAFLAWGRMGNIEKWGGPLSLHWMEEKFNLQKRIVERMREFGMFTVLPAFSGHVPKGILRVFPGANITRLSAWGHFSEPYTRTFFVDPQDPLFEKIGVAFIKKVTMQLGSDHFYLVDPFNEMVPIASDLTYLEGVSRSIYGTLRKGDQQAIWVTQGWMFFNEMEFWQKPQARAYLTAVPQGKMLILDLTAEVFPQYGRLESYFGQPFIFCLLNNYGGVRGIFGNVNMLLKNLQDARLYPNSSLVGTGMTPEGIGSNYVIFDLMSEMSWRSHISNTQEWAVQYSRRRYGVQDEHLEGAWKLLMAVDADPPIDETAPSLDEVREAVAKLRGGKAAGVCKISAELLKAGREAMIRGLHAVLTAVWQSGTIPPDWKRGLVVPIWKGKGDRQDCNNYRSITLLSVPGKVLAHLLLMWIRNHLVKHQRPQQSGFTPGKSTTDRSLALRVLVERRHEFRQGMLAAYVDLKKAFDSVHRESLWDLLRLRGIPARTIGLMTGLYSGTESAVKCGAGVSSFFPVNTGMRLGCVLAPSLFNTCMDWVLGKVVDQSDCGASLGNTKITDLVFADDAVIFAESLEVLVMALEALHKEAKPLGLEVSWLQTKVQVFGGLLDETVQSVHACDVQVLPEVPEHSKSFLNTLGQPRDSLRNVGRGVVAVTEEDDGGVKTSLEQGAAGERRSKPAQGSAVTQGENSQRQRVQIAAVDMIKSLITNYRRGDIVALEVSSSQLQELINDLNSLLGSSSAYLLGSWIQSASNWSNDTQERSLLRRNSLYQISLWGPNGEILDYAVKQWNGVMQNDCLASSRSTHRDTPPCHPQALHHCGRLVPAPHSATVDVTSHGRHHLTSYRHNTSKDVTSRGRHHLVRPRVSFSGLGLSQPKHPGFPPNLSSSCLRSTYVAPRWGAFSEALLSAAKAGIAFDEAKFKASVFEGVEKPFSEDLDTFYPPTPIGDPVKLAVSMHEKYRPLFTHRKLMKQHMKLVMKNEQLT
;
A
#
# COMPACT_ATOMS: atom_id res chain seq x y z
N MET A 1 36.36 -10.48 1.93
CA MET A 1 36.75 -11.49 0.93
C MET A 1 35.72 -11.42 -0.18
N VAL A 2 36.06 -10.77 -1.30
CA VAL A 2 35.11 -10.43 -2.37
C VAL A 2 34.87 -11.70 -3.20
N LEU A 3 33.72 -12.32 -3.03
CA LEU A 3 33.29 -13.43 -3.88
C LEU A 3 32.91 -12.87 -5.25
N ILE A 4 33.81 -13.06 -6.22
CA ILE A 4 33.55 -12.91 -7.65
C ILE A 4 32.55 -14.02 -8.01
N ILE A 5 31.29 -13.65 -8.25
CA ILE A 5 30.24 -14.58 -8.71
C ILE A 5 30.57 -14.99 -10.16
N PRO A 6 30.50 -16.29 -10.54
CA PRO A 6 30.94 -16.74 -11.86
C PRO A 6 30.03 -16.20 -12.97
N ALA A 7 30.66 -15.57 -13.96
CA ALA A 7 30.03 -14.96 -15.14
C ALA A 7 29.49 -15.97 -16.18
N THR A 8 29.27 -17.23 -15.82
CA THR A 8 29.17 -18.34 -16.79
C THR A 8 27.85 -18.39 -17.57
N ALA A 9 26.77 -17.72 -17.13
CA ALA A 9 25.51 -17.68 -17.87
C ALA A 9 25.35 -16.45 -18.80
N ILE A 10 26.30 -15.51 -18.79
CA ILE A 10 26.13 -14.15 -19.35
C ILE A 10 26.82 -13.98 -20.73
N GLN A 11 27.47 -15.02 -21.27
CA GLN A 11 28.35 -14.88 -22.44
C GLN A 11 27.65 -14.48 -23.75
N GLU A 12 26.34 -14.69 -23.92
CA GLU A 12 25.66 -14.44 -25.21
C GLU A 12 24.94 -13.08 -25.35
N HIS A 13 24.79 -12.30 -24.27
CA HIS A 13 24.20 -10.95 -24.35
C HIS A 13 25.24 -9.86 -24.75
N SER A 14 26.27 -10.28 -25.50
CA SER A 14 27.48 -9.51 -25.81
C SER A 14 27.44 -8.77 -27.15
N SER A 15 26.33 -8.78 -27.90
CA SER A 15 26.30 -8.26 -29.28
C SER A 15 25.57 -6.93 -29.49
N VAL A 16 24.98 -6.32 -28.45
CA VAL A 16 24.26 -5.03 -28.60
C VAL A 16 25.24 -3.88 -28.33
N HIS A 17 25.93 -3.40 -29.38
CA HIS A 17 27.05 -2.47 -29.27
C HIS A 17 26.87 -1.12 -29.97
N HIS A 18 25.65 -0.66 -30.24
CA HIS A 18 25.45 0.71 -30.74
C HIS A 18 25.39 1.73 -29.60
N LEU A 19 26.51 1.91 -28.91
CA LEU A 19 26.72 3.14 -28.13
C LEU A 19 27.08 4.30 -29.08
N PRO A 20 26.74 5.55 -28.75
CA PRO A 20 27.21 6.71 -29.49
C PRO A 20 28.74 6.81 -29.44
N THR A 21 29.30 7.75 -30.20
CA THR A 21 30.71 8.08 -30.04
C THR A 21 30.96 8.68 -28.64
N PRO A 22 32.18 8.50 -28.08
CA PRO A 22 32.56 9.13 -26.81
C PRO A 22 32.28 10.63 -26.75
N ASP A 23 32.45 11.35 -27.86
CA ASP A 23 32.22 12.80 -27.94
C ASP A 23 30.74 13.18 -27.81
N VAL A 24 29.82 12.38 -28.35
CA VAL A 24 28.38 12.61 -28.21
C VAL A 24 27.97 12.42 -26.74
N MET A 25 28.40 11.33 -26.12
CA MET A 25 28.13 11.07 -24.70
C MET A 25 28.72 12.12 -23.79
N LYS A 26 29.96 12.55 -24.05
CA LYS A 26 30.59 13.66 -23.35
C LYS A 26 29.75 14.93 -23.46
N THR A 27 29.36 15.31 -24.67
CA THR A 27 28.54 16.51 -24.93
C THR A 27 27.20 16.47 -24.19
N ALA A 28 26.56 15.30 -24.17
CA ALA A 28 25.30 15.08 -23.46
C ALA A 28 25.44 15.34 -21.95
N VAL A 29 26.49 14.79 -21.34
CA VAL A 29 26.81 14.98 -19.92
C VAL A 29 27.16 16.44 -19.63
N GLU A 30 27.98 17.11 -20.45
CA GLU A 30 28.27 18.53 -20.29
C GLU A 30 27.00 19.40 -20.43
N GLY A 31 26.05 19.01 -21.28
CA GLY A 31 24.73 19.64 -21.37
C GLY A 31 23.90 19.46 -20.09
N LEU A 32 23.89 18.26 -19.53
CA LEU A 32 23.26 17.96 -18.24
C LEU A 32 23.88 18.78 -17.11
N LEU A 33 25.21 18.88 -17.06
CA LEU A 33 25.90 19.65 -16.02
C LEU A 33 25.61 21.15 -16.14
N ARG A 34 25.47 21.69 -17.35
CA ARG A 34 25.03 23.08 -17.56
C ARG A 34 23.58 23.31 -17.10
N ARG A 35 22.68 22.35 -17.33
CA ARG A 35 21.29 22.43 -16.82
C ARG A 35 21.23 22.32 -15.30
N LEU A 36 22.03 21.43 -14.71
CA LEU A 36 22.00 21.12 -13.28
C LEU A 36 22.77 22.15 -12.43
N LEU A 37 23.98 22.54 -12.85
CA LEU A 37 24.93 23.34 -12.08
C LEU A 37 25.17 24.74 -12.68
N HIS A 38 24.45 25.09 -13.75
CA HIS A 38 24.64 26.35 -14.47
C HIS A 38 26.11 26.53 -14.93
N HIS A 39 26.70 27.71 -14.72
CA HIS A 39 28.09 28.00 -15.10
C HIS A 39 29.11 27.06 -14.44
N ARG A 40 28.81 26.54 -13.24
CA ARG A 40 29.71 25.62 -12.54
C ARG A 40 29.81 24.25 -13.19
N GLY A 41 28.91 23.92 -14.11
CA GLY A 41 29.01 22.70 -14.92
C GLY A 41 30.26 22.67 -15.79
N GLU A 42 30.80 23.84 -16.18
CA GLU A 42 32.04 23.95 -16.97
C GLU A 42 33.31 23.65 -16.15
N GLU A 43 33.18 23.59 -14.83
CA GLU A 43 34.28 23.20 -13.93
C GLU A 43 34.51 21.68 -13.91
N PHE A 44 33.71 20.90 -14.66
CA PHE A 44 33.87 19.45 -14.80
C PHE A 44 34.48 19.11 -16.17
N VAL A 45 35.55 18.33 -16.17
CA VAL A 45 36.20 17.82 -17.39
C VAL A 45 35.87 16.34 -17.53
N VAL A 46 35.06 16.01 -18.54
CA VAL A 46 34.53 14.66 -18.77
C VAL A 46 35.30 13.94 -19.87
N GLU A 47 35.71 12.70 -19.59
CA GLU A 47 36.38 11.77 -20.50
C GLU A 47 35.64 10.41 -20.51
N ILE A 48 35.29 9.93 -21.70
CA ILE A 48 34.56 8.67 -21.89
C ILE A 48 35.49 7.63 -22.54
N GLY A 49 35.75 6.54 -21.82
CA GLY A 49 36.74 5.51 -22.19
C GLY A 49 36.17 4.20 -22.74
N GLY A 50 34.84 4.05 -22.77
CA GLY A 50 34.18 2.80 -23.18
C GLY A 50 34.05 1.77 -22.04
N VAL A 51 33.20 0.77 -22.24
CA VAL A 51 32.86 -0.24 -21.21
C VAL A 51 33.87 -1.39 -21.22
N THR A 52 34.36 -1.82 -20.06
CA THR A 52 35.23 -3.00 -19.90
C THR A 52 34.44 -4.19 -19.37
N GLU A 53 34.61 -5.38 -19.94
CA GLU A 53 33.93 -6.62 -19.51
C GLU A 53 32.38 -6.54 -19.50
N GLY A 54 31.78 -5.64 -20.28
CA GLY A 54 30.32 -5.45 -20.31
C GLY A 54 29.73 -4.83 -19.04
N ARG A 55 30.56 -4.27 -18.15
CA ARG A 55 30.13 -3.54 -16.96
C ARG A 55 30.70 -2.12 -16.97
N ASP A 56 29.82 -1.18 -16.76
CA ASP A 56 30.12 0.24 -16.79
C ASP A 56 30.88 0.67 -15.51
N TYR A 57 31.55 1.82 -15.55
CA TYR A 57 32.36 2.31 -14.43
C TYR A 57 32.43 3.83 -14.43
N TYR A 58 32.84 4.39 -13.30
CA TYR A 58 33.21 5.80 -13.20
C TYR A 58 34.34 6.04 -12.21
N LYS A 59 35.03 7.16 -12.40
CA LYS A 59 36.01 7.77 -11.51
C LYS A 59 35.85 9.28 -11.54
N VAL A 60 35.65 9.91 -10.39
CA VAL A 60 35.55 11.36 -10.25
C VAL A 60 36.58 11.84 -9.25
N CYS A 61 37.41 12.82 -9.63
CA CYS A 61 38.50 13.35 -8.82
C CYS A 61 38.40 14.87 -8.70
N GLY A 62 38.34 15.36 -7.45
CA GLY A 62 38.54 16.77 -7.11
C GLY A 62 39.93 16.99 -6.52
N GLU A 63 40.61 18.07 -6.92
CA GLU A 63 41.96 18.39 -6.46
C GLU A 63 42.00 19.26 -5.20
N GLY A 64 40.88 19.80 -4.72
CA GLY A 64 40.86 20.67 -3.52
C GLY A 64 41.43 22.07 -3.74
N VAL A 65 41.76 22.44 -4.97
CA VAL A 65 42.44 23.70 -5.31
C VAL A 65 41.53 24.61 -6.12
N GLU A 66 41.49 25.89 -5.75
CA GLU A 66 40.69 26.91 -6.44
C GLU A 66 41.08 26.99 -7.93
N GLY A 67 40.06 27.03 -8.80
CA GLY A 67 40.26 27.09 -10.26
C GLY A 67 40.70 25.77 -10.92
N ARG A 68 40.90 24.68 -10.16
CA ARG A 68 41.13 23.35 -10.74
C ARG A 68 39.81 22.64 -11.03
N PRO A 69 39.66 22.02 -12.22
CA PRO A 69 38.43 21.33 -12.57
C PRO A 69 38.29 19.99 -11.83
N VAL A 70 37.05 19.52 -11.66
CA VAL A 70 36.74 18.15 -11.27
C VAL A 70 36.89 17.27 -12.50
N ARG A 71 37.74 16.24 -12.43
CA ARG A 71 37.97 15.32 -13.55
C ARG A 71 37.06 14.11 -13.43
N VAL A 72 36.38 13.75 -14.51
CA VAL A 72 35.43 12.65 -14.59
C VAL A 72 35.88 11.69 -15.69
N TRP A 73 36.14 10.44 -15.34
CA TRP A 73 36.38 9.35 -16.30
C TRP A 73 35.28 8.32 -16.16
N ALA A 74 34.67 7.88 -17.25
CA ALA A 74 33.63 6.86 -17.20
C ALA A 74 33.61 5.98 -18.45
N GLY A 75 32.95 4.83 -18.34
CA GLY A 75 32.74 3.95 -19.49
C GLY A 75 31.69 4.47 -20.47
N THR A 76 30.66 5.16 -19.96
CA THR A 76 29.52 5.71 -20.73
C THR A 76 29.09 7.07 -20.19
N GLY A 77 28.21 7.78 -20.92
CA GLY A 77 27.62 9.04 -20.45
C GLY A 77 26.80 8.88 -19.18
N VAL A 78 25.97 7.84 -19.08
CA VAL A 78 25.25 7.49 -17.85
C VAL A 78 26.18 7.15 -16.68
N GLY A 79 27.29 6.46 -16.95
CA GLY A 79 28.34 6.22 -15.95
C GLY A 79 28.94 7.52 -15.42
N ALA A 80 29.24 8.47 -16.31
CA ALA A 80 29.75 9.80 -15.93
C ALA A 80 28.72 10.59 -15.09
N ALA A 81 27.45 10.60 -15.50
CA ALA A 81 26.39 11.28 -14.75
C ALA A 81 26.19 10.70 -13.35
N LEU A 82 26.15 9.36 -13.21
CA LEU A 82 26.10 8.68 -11.92
C LEU A 82 27.34 8.99 -11.06
N GLY A 83 28.53 9.02 -11.67
CA GLY A 83 29.77 9.37 -10.99
C GLY A 83 29.73 10.78 -10.42
N VAL A 84 29.32 11.76 -11.23
CA VAL A 84 29.13 13.15 -10.79
C VAL A 84 28.10 13.21 -9.67
N MET A 85 26.94 12.55 -9.82
CA MET A 85 25.92 12.53 -8.78
C MET A 85 26.47 11.94 -7.47
N THR A 86 27.26 10.88 -7.55
CA THR A 86 27.88 10.25 -6.37
C THR A 86 28.88 11.20 -5.70
N PHE A 87 29.71 11.89 -6.47
CA PHE A 87 30.62 12.94 -5.97
C PHE A 87 29.83 14.06 -5.27
N LEU A 88 28.76 14.55 -5.90
CA LEU A 88 27.89 15.58 -5.32
C LEU A 88 27.23 15.10 -4.01
N LYS A 89 26.72 13.87 -3.95
CA LYS A 89 26.10 13.30 -2.73
C LYS A 89 27.09 13.21 -1.57
N TYR A 90 28.25 12.60 -1.82
CA TYR A 90 29.14 12.15 -0.74
C TYR A 90 30.28 13.12 -0.43
N MET A 91 30.71 13.93 -1.39
CA MET A 91 31.78 14.92 -1.21
C MET A 91 31.23 16.33 -1.02
N CYS A 92 30.07 16.65 -1.60
CA CYS A 92 29.49 18.00 -1.54
C CYS A 92 28.20 18.10 -0.70
N ASN A 93 27.72 16.99 -0.12
CA ASN A 93 26.48 16.92 0.65
C ASN A 93 25.26 17.50 -0.09
N ALA A 94 25.16 17.19 -1.39
CA ALA A 94 24.10 17.64 -2.28
C ALA A 94 23.10 16.53 -2.59
N SER A 95 21.91 16.92 -3.07
CA SER A 95 20.83 15.99 -3.44
C SER A 95 20.08 16.50 -4.66
N VAL A 96 19.68 15.59 -5.54
CA VAL A 96 18.87 15.87 -6.72
C VAL A 96 17.70 14.89 -6.71
N SER A 97 16.48 15.35 -6.98
CA SER A 97 15.27 14.50 -6.95
C SER A 97 14.18 15.00 -7.90
N TRP A 98 13.07 14.28 -8.01
CA TRP A 98 11.90 14.71 -8.79
C TRP A 98 11.26 16.00 -8.28
N GLU A 99 11.34 16.25 -6.97
CA GLU A 99 10.61 17.34 -6.33
C GLU A 99 11.46 18.58 -6.10
N ALA A 100 12.67 18.39 -5.56
CA ALA A 100 13.54 19.51 -5.23
C ALA A 100 15.00 19.11 -5.25
N ASP A 101 15.82 20.02 -5.75
CA ASP A 101 17.28 19.92 -5.76
C ASP A 101 17.88 20.74 -4.63
N LEU A 102 18.88 20.16 -3.97
CA LEU A 102 19.74 20.84 -3.01
C LEU A 102 21.14 20.97 -3.61
N LEU A 103 21.33 22.07 -4.35
CA LEU A 103 22.58 22.43 -5.01
C LEU A 103 23.11 23.81 -4.57
N SER A 104 22.41 24.49 -3.66
CA SER A 104 22.81 25.83 -3.18
C SER A 104 24.01 25.83 -2.24
N ASN A 105 24.32 24.69 -1.64
CA ASN A 105 25.36 24.58 -0.61
C ASN A 105 26.65 23.98 -1.17
N LEU A 106 26.80 23.95 -2.50
CA LEU A 106 28.02 23.47 -3.14
C LEU A 106 29.21 24.36 -2.74
N PRO A 107 30.36 23.77 -2.38
CA PRO A 107 31.51 24.54 -1.93
C PRO A 107 32.09 25.37 -3.08
N ALA A 108 32.63 26.55 -2.76
CA ALA A 108 33.27 27.43 -3.75
C ALA A 108 34.48 26.76 -4.41
N VAL A 109 35.25 25.99 -3.62
CA VAL A 109 36.33 25.12 -4.09
C VAL A 109 35.86 23.68 -3.98
N TRP A 110 36.01 22.90 -5.06
CA TRP A 110 35.63 21.48 -5.04
C TRP A 110 36.47 20.70 -4.05
N PRO A 111 35.86 19.77 -3.29
CA PRO A 111 36.56 19.02 -2.26
C PRO A 111 37.65 18.11 -2.86
N GLU A 112 38.76 17.97 -2.13
CA GLU A 112 39.80 17.01 -2.46
C GLU A 112 39.29 15.58 -2.25
N GLY A 113 39.50 14.70 -3.23
CA GLY A 113 39.22 13.27 -3.10
C GLY A 113 38.83 12.60 -4.40
N THR A 114 38.77 11.27 -4.36
CA THR A 114 38.44 10.42 -5.52
C THR A 114 37.30 9.48 -5.18
N MET A 115 36.27 9.46 -6.02
CA MET A 115 35.18 8.49 -6.00
C MET A 115 35.32 7.58 -7.23
N GLU A 116 35.59 6.29 -7.02
CA GLU A 116 35.79 5.32 -8.10
C GLU A 116 34.98 4.06 -7.82
N ASN A 117 34.15 3.64 -8.77
CA ASN A 117 33.35 2.42 -8.67
C ASN A 117 33.22 1.72 -10.02
N LYS A 118 33.26 0.39 -9.98
CA LYS A 118 32.82 -0.49 -11.07
C LYS A 118 31.38 -0.90 -10.77
N LEU A 119 30.47 -0.73 -11.73
CA LEU A 119 29.09 -1.17 -11.55
C LEU A 119 29.00 -2.70 -11.48
N LEU A 120 28.08 -3.18 -10.66
CA LEU A 120 27.77 -4.60 -10.49
C LEU A 120 26.82 -5.09 -11.60
N ASP A 121 25.85 -4.25 -11.93
CA ASP A 121 24.73 -4.59 -12.80
C ASP A 121 25.00 -4.16 -14.25
N ARG A 122 24.72 -5.05 -15.21
CA ARG A 122 24.84 -4.74 -16.65
C ARG A 122 23.75 -3.78 -17.09
N TYR A 123 22.52 -4.06 -16.65
CA TYR A 123 21.34 -3.24 -16.93
C TYR A 123 20.80 -2.61 -15.65
N ARG A 124 20.50 -1.32 -15.73
CA ARG A 124 19.82 -0.52 -14.70
C ARG A 124 18.56 -0.01 -15.37
N TYR A 125 17.47 -0.75 -15.16
CA TYR A 125 16.22 -0.59 -15.91
C TYR A 125 15.31 0.46 -15.30
N TYR A 126 14.58 1.21 -16.14
CA TYR A 126 13.55 2.13 -15.68
C TYR A 126 12.30 2.11 -16.56
N GLY A 127 11.14 2.00 -15.91
CA GLY A 127 9.84 2.23 -16.53
C GLY A 127 8.88 1.04 -16.38
N ASN A 128 7.63 1.36 -16.10
CA ASN A 128 6.48 0.46 -16.14
C ASN A 128 5.49 0.99 -17.19
N PRO A 129 4.83 0.18 -18.03
CA PRO A 129 3.82 0.72 -18.95
C PRO A 129 2.79 1.63 -18.28
N CYS A 130 2.40 1.35 -17.03
CA CYS A 130 1.49 2.18 -16.23
C CYS A 130 2.00 3.61 -15.97
N VAL A 131 3.32 3.84 -15.91
CA VAL A 131 3.87 5.18 -15.65
C VAL A 131 3.54 6.17 -16.78
N PHE A 132 3.37 5.66 -18.01
CA PHE A 132 2.94 6.46 -19.16
C PHE A 132 1.51 6.98 -19.03
N SER A 133 0.69 6.36 -18.17
CA SER A 133 -0.66 6.79 -17.87
C SER A 133 -0.73 7.60 -16.58
N TYR A 134 -0.22 7.07 -15.46
CA TYR A 134 -0.40 7.71 -14.15
C TYR A 134 0.56 8.88 -13.87
N SER A 135 1.58 9.08 -14.70
CA SER A 135 2.53 10.18 -14.54
C SER A 135 2.79 10.91 -15.85
N TYR A 136 3.16 10.21 -16.93
CA TYR A 136 3.64 10.87 -18.15
C TYR A 136 2.53 11.28 -19.13
N ALA A 137 1.28 10.87 -18.90
CA ALA A 137 0.18 11.03 -19.86
C ALA A 137 0.15 12.43 -20.48
N PHE A 138 0.31 13.47 -19.66
CA PHE A 138 0.23 14.86 -20.08
C PHE A 138 1.57 15.62 -20.07
N TRP A 139 2.70 14.93 -20.04
CA TRP A 139 4.03 15.55 -19.94
C TRP A 139 4.55 16.14 -21.25
N SER A 140 4.96 17.40 -21.19
CA SER A 140 5.72 18.06 -22.27
C SER A 140 7.19 17.63 -22.32
N TRP A 141 7.92 18.10 -23.33
CA TRP A 141 9.38 17.89 -23.44
C TRP A 141 10.15 18.33 -22.20
N GLN A 142 9.79 19.45 -21.57
CA GLN A 142 10.52 19.95 -20.40
C GLN A 142 10.49 18.96 -19.22
N HIS A 143 9.36 18.25 -19.04
CA HIS A 143 9.24 17.20 -18.04
C HIS A 143 10.13 16.01 -18.40
N TRP A 144 10.09 15.57 -19.66
CA TRP A 144 10.90 14.46 -20.16
C TRP A 144 12.41 14.74 -20.14
N GLU A 145 12.85 15.94 -20.51
CA GLU A 145 14.26 16.33 -20.44
C GLU A 145 14.78 16.23 -19.01
N ARG A 146 13.99 16.70 -18.04
CA ARG A 146 14.32 16.56 -16.62
C ARG A 146 14.32 15.10 -16.17
N GLU A 147 13.37 14.31 -16.63
CA GLU A 147 13.29 12.88 -16.28
C GLU A 147 14.51 12.11 -16.81
N ILE A 148 14.92 12.35 -18.06
CA ILE A 148 16.09 11.69 -18.64
C ILE A 148 17.38 12.13 -17.92
N ASP A 149 17.48 13.38 -17.50
CA ASP A 149 18.60 13.85 -16.67
C ASP A 149 18.63 13.09 -15.32
N LEU A 150 17.47 12.91 -14.67
CA LEU A 150 17.36 12.11 -13.44
C LEU A 150 17.71 10.64 -13.68
N MET A 151 17.25 10.04 -14.77
CA MET A 151 17.60 8.68 -15.18
C MET A 151 19.12 8.53 -15.31
N ALA A 152 19.80 9.47 -15.98
CA ALA A 152 21.25 9.46 -16.13
C ALA A 152 21.98 9.59 -14.77
N LEU A 153 21.52 10.49 -13.89
CA LEU A 153 22.07 10.68 -12.54
C LEU A 153 21.85 9.46 -11.62
N MET A 154 20.77 8.70 -11.85
CA MET A 154 20.50 7.41 -11.18
C MET A 154 21.26 6.24 -11.83
N GLY A 155 21.97 6.46 -12.93
CA GLY A 155 22.73 5.44 -13.65
C GLY A 155 21.87 4.51 -14.52
N VAL A 156 20.63 4.88 -14.82
CA VAL A 156 19.73 4.11 -15.69
C VAL A 156 20.33 4.04 -17.10
N ASN A 157 20.46 2.84 -17.66
CA ASN A 157 21.01 2.63 -18.99
C ASN A 157 20.12 1.78 -19.91
N LEU A 158 18.97 1.31 -19.41
CA LEU A 158 17.95 0.62 -20.20
C LEU A 158 16.60 1.17 -19.76
N ALA A 159 15.79 1.71 -20.65
CA ALA A 159 14.52 2.27 -20.24
C ALA A 159 13.43 2.22 -21.31
N LEU A 160 12.20 2.20 -20.83
CA LEU A 160 11.02 2.01 -21.64
C LEU A 160 10.66 3.29 -22.41
N ALA A 161 10.28 3.16 -23.68
CA ALA A 161 10.04 4.30 -24.56
C ALA A 161 8.80 4.05 -25.44
N LEU A 162 7.61 4.46 -24.95
CA LEU A 162 6.30 4.09 -25.51
C LEU A 162 5.44 5.25 -26.03
N GLU A 163 5.92 6.51 -25.96
CA GLU A 163 5.08 7.65 -26.32
C GLU A 163 4.70 7.64 -27.80
N GLY A 164 3.43 7.96 -28.08
CA GLY A 164 2.91 8.12 -29.44
C GLY A 164 2.91 6.87 -30.34
N GLN A 165 3.12 5.67 -29.81
CA GLN A 165 3.14 4.44 -30.63
C GLN A 165 1.84 4.21 -31.41
N GLU A 166 0.72 4.79 -30.96
CA GLU A 166 -0.58 4.76 -31.64
C GLU A 166 -0.50 5.35 -33.06
N ALA A 167 0.37 6.34 -33.31
CA ALA A 167 0.60 6.89 -34.66
C ALA A 167 1.13 5.82 -35.63
N VAL A 168 2.09 5.02 -35.16
CA VAL A 168 2.67 3.92 -35.95
C VAL A 168 1.66 2.79 -36.12
N TRP A 169 0.89 2.46 -35.08
CA TRP A 169 -0.19 1.47 -35.18
C TRP A 169 -1.25 1.88 -36.20
N ARG A 170 -1.66 3.14 -36.19
CA ARG A 170 -2.59 3.68 -37.19
C ARG A 170 -2.06 3.48 -38.60
N GLU A 171 -0.80 3.83 -38.88
CA GLU A 171 -0.22 3.57 -40.20
C GLU A 171 -0.24 2.08 -40.59
N VAL A 172 0.16 1.18 -39.66
CA VAL A 172 0.15 -0.26 -39.90
C VAL A 172 -1.25 -0.76 -40.26
N TYR A 173 -2.26 -0.35 -39.50
CA TYR A 173 -3.63 -0.82 -39.72
C TYR A 173 -4.27 -0.21 -40.98
N MET A 174 -3.97 1.04 -41.30
CA MET A 174 -4.41 1.67 -42.55
C MET A 174 -3.79 0.98 -43.77
N ASP A 175 -2.50 0.61 -43.72
CA ASP A 175 -1.83 -0.17 -44.78
C ASP A 175 -2.45 -1.57 -44.95
N LEU A 176 -3.07 -2.12 -43.91
CA LEU A 176 -3.82 -3.37 -43.96
C LEU A 176 -5.24 -3.19 -44.53
N GLY A 177 -5.74 -1.96 -44.71
CA GLY A 177 -7.05 -1.66 -45.27
C GLY A 177 -8.15 -1.40 -44.24
N LEU A 178 -7.79 -1.07 -43.00
CA LEU A 178 -8.72 -0.50 -42.02
C LEU A 178 -8.99 0.98 -42.34
N ASN A 179 -10.07 1.52 -41.79
CA ASN A 179 -10.40 2.94 -41.86
C ASN A 179 -10.33 3.61 -40.47
N GLU A 180 -10.42 4.94 -40.41
CA GLU A 180 -10.32 5.70 -39.15
C GLU A 180 -11.36 5.30 -38.12
N GLU A 181 -12.62 5.11 -38.52
CA GLU A 181 -13.73 4.77 -37.62
C GLU A 181 -13.47 3.42 -36.92
N GLU A 182 -12.87 2.46 -37.63
CA GLU A 182 -12.46 1.16 -37.07
C GLU A 182 -11.31 1.28 -36.04
N LEU A 183 -10.52 2.36 -36.10
CA LEU A 183 -9.41 2.62 -35.18
C LEU A 183 -9.83 3.47 -33.97
N GLU A 184 -10.82 4.34 -34.13
CA GLU A 184 -11.44 5.10 -33.03
C GLU A 184 -11.97 4.17 -31.93
N ASP A 185 -12.51 3.01 -32.33
CA ASP A 185 -13.02 1.98 -31.43
C ASP A 185 -11.92 1.06 -30.85
N HIS A 186 -10.69 1.14 -31.32
CA HIS A 186 -9.58 0.30 -30.86
C HIS A 186 -8.75 0.98 -29.77
N PHE A 187 -8.33 2.22 -30.02
CA PHE A 187 -7.43 2.90 -29.08
C PHE A 187 -8.15 3.34 -27.81
N ALA A 188 -7.50 3.14 -26.66
CA ALA A 188 -7.95 3.71 -25.39
C ALA A 188 -7.70 5.23 -25.35
N GLY A 189 -8.36 5.91 -24.42
CA GLY A 189 -8.24 7.34 -24.20
C GLY A 189 -6.89 7.77 -23.63
N TYR A 190 -6.64 9.07 -23.71
CA TYR A 190 -5.39 9.76 -23.35
C TYR A 190 -4.74 9.29 -22.04
N ALA A 191 -5.53 9.12 -20.97
CA ALA A 191 -5.04 8.74 -19.65
C ALA A 191 -4.97 7.21 -19.45
N PHE A 192 -5.48 6.42 -20.40
CA PHE A 192 -5.70 4.97 -20.27
C PHE A 192 -4.87 4.13 -21.25
N LEU A 193 -3.97 4.77 -22.01
CA LEU A 193 -3.15 4.13 -23.02
C LEU A 193 -2.31 2.95 -22.51
N ALA A 194 -1.84 2.96 -21.26
CA ALA A 194 -1.11 1.82 -20.70
C ALA A 194 -1.89 0.50 -20.83
N TRP A 195 -3.16 0.50 -20.41
CA TRP A 195 -4.04 -0.69 -20.46
C TRP A 195 -4.56 -0.96 -21.87
N GLY A 196 -4.65 0.07 -22.73
CA GLY A 196 -4.90 -0.13 -24.17
C GLY A 196 -3.76 -0.90 -24.85
N ARG A 197 -2.51 -0.49 -24.59
CA ARG A 197 -1.30 -1.10 -25.17
C ARG A 197 -1.06 -2.53 -24.66
N MET A 198 -1.41 -2.80 -23.40
CA MET A 198 -1.38 -4.14 -22.80
C MET A 198 -2.60 -5.00 -23.18
N GLY A 199 -3.54 -4.46 -23.98
CA GLY A 199 -4.68 -5.21 -24.51
C GLY A 199 -5.81 -5.49 -23.52
N ASN A 200 -5.79 -4.84 -22.34
CA ASN A 200 -6.77 -5.04 -21.29
C ASN A 200 -8.11 -4.34 -21.60
N ILE A 201 -8.02 -3.15 -22.22
CA ILE A 201 -9.17 -2.33 -22.60
C ILE A 201 -9.03 -1.80 -24.02
N GLU A 202 -10.15 -1.44 -24.64
CA GLU A 202 -10.22 -0.72 -25.92
C GLU A 202 -11.31 0.36 -25.82
N LYS A 203 -11.28 1.36 -26.70
CA LYS A 203 -12.29 2.44 -26.84
C LYS A 203 -12.47 3.41 -25.66
N TRP A 204 -12.33 2.95 -24.41
CA TRP A 204 -12.66 3.71 -23.21
C TRP A 204 -11.82 4.99 -23.12
N GLY A 205 -12.49 6.13 -22.93
CA GLY A 205 -11.85 7.45 -22.83
C GLY A 205 -11.46 8.08 -24.17
N GLY A 206 -11.58 7.37 -25.29
CA GLY A 206 -11.33 7.86 -26.64
C GLY A 206 -12.50 8.66 -27.23
N PRO A 207 -12.44 8.99 -28.55
CA PRO A 207 -11.35 8.66 -29.48
C PRO A 207 -10.09 9.51 -29.22
N LEU A 208 -8.93 9.02 -29.67
CA LEU A 208 -7.69 9.81 -29.72
C LEU A 208 -7.67 10.67 -30.98
N SER A 209 -7.28 11.94 -30.86
CA SER A 209 -7.07 12.77 -32.04
C SER A 209 -5.81 12.39 -32.81
N LEU A 210 -5.81 12.62 -34.12
CA LEU A 210 -4.61 12.48 -34.95
C LEU A 210 -3.50 13.41 -34.47
N HIS A 211 -3.85 14.64 -34.10
CA HIS A 211 -2.91 15.64 -33.57
C HIS A 211 -2.16 15.11 -32.34
N TRP A 212 -2.87 14.51 -31.38
CA TRP A 212 -2.27 13.92 -30.20
C TRP A 212 -1.29 12.80 -30.55
N MET A 213 -1.72 11.86 -31.41
CA MET A 213 -0.89 10.72 -31.81
C MET A 213 0.42 11.19 -32.46
N GLU A 214 0.34 12.14 -33.39
CA GLU A 214 1.51 12.69 -34.10
C GLU A 214 2.43 13.49 -33.16
N GLU A 215 1.89 14.38 -32.33
CA GLU A 215 2.69 15.20 -31.42
C GLU A 215 3.36 14.36 -30.33
N LYS A 216 2.67 13.36 -29.79
CA LYS A 216 3.28 12.40 -28.87
C LYS A 216 4.38 11.58 -29.53
N PHE A 217 4.24 11.21 -30.79
CA PHE A 217 5.28 10.50 -31.51
C PHE A 217 6.49 11.40 -31.85
N ASN A 218 6.25 12.68 -32.14
CA ASN A 218 7.31 13.67 -32.27
C ASN A 218 8.06 13.91 -30.95
N LEU A 219 7.35 13.91 -29.82
CA LEU A 219 7.95 13.93 -28.50
C LEU A 219 8.83 12.68 -28.26
N GLN A 220 8.34 11.49 -28.64
CA GLN A 220 9.07 10.23 -28.53
C GLN A 220 10.39 10.24 -29.31
N LYS A 221 10.43 10.82 -30.51
CA LYS A 221 11.67 10.98 -31.30
C LYS A 221 12.75 11.71 -30.48
N ARG A 222 12.37 12.81 -29.83
CA ARG A 222 13.27 13.61 -28.98
C ARG A 222 13.70 12.85 -27.72
N ILE A 223 12.79 12.08 -27.11
CA ILE A 223 13.09 11.25 -25.93
C ILE A 223 14.14 10.21 -26.29
N VAL A 224 13.92 9.43 -27.35
CA VAL A 224 14.83 8.37 -27.80
C VAL A 224 16.19 8.94 -28.18
N GLU A 225 16.22 10.07 -28.89
CA GLU A 225 17.46 10.77 -29.24
C GLU A 225 18.25 11.14 -27.99
N ARG A 226 17.63 11.84 -27.03
CA ARG A 226 18.31 12.25 -25.78
C ARG A 226 18.75 11.07 -24.91
N MET A 227 17.95 10.01 -24.83
CA MET A 227 18.34 8.79 -24.12
C MET A 227 19.62 8.19 -24.72
N ARG A 228 19.66 8.08 -26.05
CA ARG A 228 20.84 7.56 -26.75
C ARG A 228 22.03 8.50 -26.64
N GLU A 229 21.85 9.81 -26.65
CA GLU A 229 22.94 10.77 -26.41
C GLU A 229 23.71 10.45 -25.11
N PHE A 230 23.03 10.00 -24.04
CA PHE A 230 23.68 9.55 -22.80
C PHE A 230 24.29 8.14 -22.85
N GLY A 231 24.00 7.36 -23.89
CA GLY A 231 24.34 5.95 -24.00
C GLY A 231 23.33 5.01 -23.33
N MET A 232 22.07 5.45 -23.18
CA MET A 232 20.97 4.56 -22.75
C MET A 232 20.44 3.75 -23.93
N PHE A 233 20.05 2.51 -23.66
CA PHE A 233 19.28 1.67 -24.57
C PHE A 233 17.78 1.92 -24.37
N THR A 234 17.04 1.98 -25.47
CA THR A 234 15.57 2.13 -25.43
C THR A 234 14.89 0.78 -25.62
N VAL A 235 13.87 0.51 -24.79
CA VAL A 235 12.94 -0.61 -25.00
C VAL A 235 11.75 -0.06 -25.76
N LEU A 236 11.66 -0.41 -27.05
CA LEU A 236 10.58 0.02 -27.95
C LEU A 236 9.38 -0.94 -27.84
N PRO A 237 8.15 -0.49 -28.18
CA PRO A 237 7.02 -1.41 -28.26
C PRO A 237 7.20 -2.43 -29.40
N ALA A 238 6.50 -3.55 -29.31
CA ALA A 238 6.26 -4.45 -30.42
C ALA A 238 4.87 -5.09 -30.31
N PHE A 239 4.47 -5.85 -31.33
CA PHE A 239 3.14 -6.42 -31.42
C PHE A 239 2.90 -7.52 -30.38
N SER A 240 1.83 -7.37 -29.59
CA SER A 240 1.41 -8.30 -28.55
C SER A 240 0.21 -9.17 -28.93
N GLY A 241 -0.35 -9.02 -30.14
CA GLY A 241 -1.45 -9.84 -30.63
C GLY A 241 -2.83 -9.20 -30.57
N HIS A 242 -2.98 -8.06 -29.88
CA HIS A 242 -4.26 -7.36 -29.80
C HIS A 242 -4.51 -6.52 -31.05
N VAL A 243 -5.69 -6.66 -31.65
CA VAL A 243 -6.04 -6.06 -32.93
C VAL A 243 -7.40 -5.35 -32.90
N PRO A 244 -7.64 -4.36 -33.78
CA PRO A 244 -8.96 -3.76 -33.95
C PRO A 244 -9.99 -4.78 -34.44
N LYS A 245 -11.25 -4.62 -34.05
CA LYS A 245 -12.39 -5.40 -34.57
C LYS A 245 -12.44 -5.42 -36.11
N GLY A 246 -12.05 -4.32 -36.76
CA GLY A 246 -12.01 -4.18 -38.22
C GLY A 246 -11.15 -5.23 -38.93
N ILE A 247 -10.19 -5.86 -38.25
CA ILE A 247 -9.39 -6.95 -38.82
C ILE A 247 -10.25 -8.13 -39.25
N LEU A 248 -11.37 -8.43 -38.58
CA LEU A 248 -12.29 -9.51 -38.99
C LEU A 248 -12.90 -9.27 -40.38
N ARG A 249 -13.02 -8.01 -40.82
CA ARG A 249 -13.51 -7.66 -42.16
C ARG A 249 -12.43 -7.89 -43.22
N VAL A 250 -11.20 -7.50 -42.92
CA VAL A 250 -10.08 -7.54 -43.87
C VAL A 250 -9.47 -8.95 -43.97
N PHE A 251 -9.43 -9.68 -42.85
CA PHE A 251 -8.87 -11.03 -42.75
C PHE A 251 -9.88 -12.00 -42.10
N PRO A 252 -10.99 -12.34 -42.79
CA PRO A 252 -12.06 -13.16 -42.21
C PRO A 252 -11.65 -14.61 -41.90
N GLY A 253 -10.52 -15.08 -42.44
CA GLY A 253 -9.97 -16.42 -42.18
C GLY A 253 -8.89 -16.47 -41.09
N ALA A 254 -8.53 -15.33 -40.48
CA ALA A 254 -7.52 -15.29 -39.42
C ALA A 254 -8.08 -15.90 -38.12
N ASN A 255 -7.23 -16.65 -37.41
CA ASN A 255 -7.56 -17.22 -36.11
C ASN A 255 -7.55 -16.13 -35.03
N ILE A 256 -8.72 -15.53 -34.80
CA ILE A 256 -8.91 -14.45 -33.85
C ILE A 256 -9.86 -14.91 -32.75
N THR A 257 -9.43 -14.72 -31.51
CA THR A 257 -10.19 -15.02 -30.30
C THR A 257 -10.49 -13.74 -29.53
N ARG A 258 -11.38 -13.82 -28.55
CA ARG A 258 -11.61 -12.75 -27.58
C ARG A 258 -11.10 -13.21 -26.23
N LEU A 259 -10.21 -12.43 -25.63
CA LEU A 259 -9.66 -12.73 -24.31
C LEU A 259 -10.67 -12.43 -23.19
N SER A 260 -10.30 -12.78 -21.96
CA SER A 260 -11.12 -12.56 -20.77
C SER A 260 -11.45 -11.08 -20.57
N ALA A 261 -12.60 -10.82 -19.95
CA ALA A 261 -12.93 -9.47 -19.49
C ALA A 261 -11.95 -9.06 -18.38
N TRP A 262 -11.56 -7.79 -18.37
CA TRP A 262 -10.58 -7.25 -17.44
C TRP A 262 -11.17 -6.08 -16.64
N GLY A 263 -10.74 -5.96 -15.37
CA GLY A 263 -11.03 -4.79 -14.54
C GLY A 263 -12.52 -4.47 -14.35
N HIS A 264 -13.41 -5.47 -14.37
CA HIS A 264 -14.87 -5.29 -14.30
C HIS A 264 -15.51 -4.48 -15.45
N PHE A 265 -14.76 -4.16 -16.50
CA PHE A 265 -15.33 -3.53 -17.68
C PHE A 265 -16.35 -4.44 -18.35
N SER A 266 -17.40 -3.82 -18.87
CA SER A 266 -18.33 -4.45 -19.78
C SER A 266 -17.96 -4.12 -21.23
N GLU A 267 -18.45 -4.94 -22.16
CA GLU A 267 -18.37 -4.60 -23.58
C GLU A 267 -19.05 -3.24 -23.83
N PRO A 268 -18.50 -2.39 -24.71
CA PRO A 268 -17.45 -2.68 -25.70
C PRO A 268 -16.01 -2.43 -25.21
N TYR A 269 -15.75 -2.22 -23.92
CA TYR A 269 -14.45 -1.70 -23.46
C TYR A 269 -13.40 -2.75 -23.09
N THR A 270 -13.72 -4.03 -23.20
CA THR A 270 -12.84 -5.15 -22.81
C THR A 270 -13.07 -6.36 -23.71
N ARG A 271 -12.42 -7.49 -23.41
CA ARG A 271 -12.39 -8.68 -24.26
C ARG A 271 -11.88 -8.32 -25.66
N THR A 272 -10.68 -7.72 -25.69
CA THR A 272 -10.03 -7.28 -26.93
C THR A 272 -9.88 -8.45 -27.91
N PHE A 273 -9.91 -8.13 -29.21
CA PHE A 273 -9.68 -9.13 -30.25
C PHE A 273 -8.19 -9.48 -30.27
N PHE A 274 -7.89 -10.78 -30.22
CA PHE A 274 -6.54 -11.30 -30.12
C PHE A 274 -6.28 -12.29 -31.25
N VAL A 275 -5.31 -11.97 -32.11
CA VAL A 275 -4.85 -12.90 -33.15
C VAL A 275 -3.90 -13.91 -32.54
N ASP A 276 -4.17 -15.21 -32.78
CA ASP A 276 -3.30 -16.28 -32.29
C ASP A 276 -1.86 -16.07 -32.82
N PRO A 277 -0.83 -16.09 -31.96
CA PRO A 277 0.54 -15.89 -32.40
C PRO A 277 1.04 -16.86 -33.47
N GLN A 278 0.43 -18.04 -33.60
CA GLN A 278 0.77 -19.03 -34.62
C GLN A 278 0.05 -18.76 -35.97
N ASP A 279 -0.90 -17.82 -36.02
CA ASP A 279 -1.52 -17.39 -37.27
C ASP A 279 -0.54 -16.54 -38.10
N PRO A 280 -0.42 -16.75 -39.43
CA PRO A 280 0.45 -15.95 -40.29
C PRO A 280 0.20 -14.43 -40.24
N LEU A 281 -1.01 -14.01 -39.88
CA LEU A 281 -1.35 -12.60 -39.70
C LEU A 281 -0.59 -11.96 -38.54
N PHE A 282 -0.31 -12.69 -37.45
CA PHE A 282 0.45 -12.16 -36.32
C PHE A 282 1.83 -11.68 -36.76
N GLU A 283 2.54 -12.52 -37.51
CA GLU A 283 3.85 -12.18 -38.06
C GLU A 283 3.77 -11.00 -39.02
N LYS A 284 2.77 -11.00 -39.92
CA LYS A 284 2.60 -9.93 -40.90
C LYS A 284 2.45 -8.56 -40.23
N ILE A 285 1.60 -8.47 -39.19
CA ILE A 285 1.37 -7.24 -38.43
C ILE A 285 2.63 -6.87 -37.63
N GLY A 286 3.19 -7.82 -36.88
CA GLY A 286 4.33 -7.56 -36.02
C GLY A 286 5.58 -7.12 -36.77
N VAL A 287 5.91 -7.76 -37.90
CA VAL A 287 7.04 -7.36 -38.74
C VAL A 287 6.81 -5.97 -39.36
N ALA A 288 5.59 -5.67 -39.80
CA ALA A 288 5.27 -4.35 -40.36
C ALA A 288 5.46 -3.24 -39.31
N PHE A 289 4.98 -3.46 -38.09
CA PHE A 289 5.15 -2.50 -37.00
C PHE A 289 6.62 -2.28 -36.64
N ILE A 290 7.40 -3.36 -36.44
CA ILE A 290 8.83 -3.26 -36.10
C ILE A 290 9.58 -2.48 -37.17
N LYS A 291 9.33 -2.76 -38.46
CA LYS A 291 9.98 -2.03 -39.57
C LYS A 291 9.63 -0.54 -39.56
N LYS A 292 8.36 -0.17 -39.36
CA LYS A 292 7.96 1.23 -39.32
C LYS A 292 8.51 1.97 -38.10
N VAL A 293 8.42 1.39 -36.91
CA VAL A 293 8.92 2.05 -35.69
C VAL A 293 10.44 2.22 -35.74
N THR A 294 11.18 1.21 -36.21
CA THR A 294 12.65 1.29 -36.32
C THR A 294 13.12 2.19 -37.46
N MET A 295 12.36 2.31 -38.55
CA MET A 295 12.63 3.29 -39.60
C MET A 295 12.56 4.72 -39.07
N GLN A 296 11.63 5.00 -38.14
CA GLN A 296 11.43 6.35 -37.61
C GLN A 296 12.24 6.65 -36.35
N LEU A 297 12.51 5.64 -35.51
CA LEU A 297 13.17 5.80 -34.20
C LEU A 297 14.53 5.12 -34.12
N GLY A 298 14.99 4.36 -35.11
CA GLY A 298 16.13 3.44 -34.95
C GLY A 298 15.81 2.25 -34.03
N SER A 299 16.81 1.42 -33.72
CA SER A 299 16.65 0.25 -32.83
C SER A 299 17.84 0.10 -31.90
N ASP A 300 17.57 -0.20 -30.64
CA ASP A 300 18.54 -0.73 -29.66
C ASP A 300 18.33 -2.24 -29.44
N HIS A 301 17.52 -2.87 -30.28
CA HIS A 301 17.17 -4.29 -30.30
C HIS A 301 16.30 -4.79 -29.14
N PHE A 302 15.89 -3.95 -28.19
CA PHE A 302 14.99 -4.32 -27.10
C PHE A 302 13.53 -3.99 -27.43
N TYR A 303 12.66 -5.00 -27.34
CA TYR A 303 11.24 -4.86 -27.66
C TYR A 303 10.36 -5.39 -26.54
N LEU A 304 9.45 -4.55 -26.03
CA LEU A 304 8.45 -4.94 -25.05
C LEU A 304 7.30 -5.69 -25.74
N VAL A 305 7.04 -6.92 -25.30
CA VAL A 305 5.86 -7.70 -25.73
C VAL A 305 5.26 -8.43 -24.53
N ASP A 306 4.02 -8.10 -24.19
CA ASP A 306 3.27 -8.73 -23.09
C ASP A 306 1.86 -9.11 -23.58
N PRO A 307 1.67 -10.31 -24.15
CA PRO A 307 0.39 -10.73 -24.75
C PRO A 307 -0.71 -11.05 -23.72
N PHE A 308 -0.33 -11.30 -22.47
CA PHE A 308 -1.20 -11.85 -21.43
C PHE A 308 -1.07 -11.11 -20.09
N ASN A 309 -0.82 -9.81 -20.12
CA ASN A 309 -0.74 -9.02 -18.88
C ASN A 309 -2.11 -8.98 -18.20
N GLU A 310 -2.24 -9.59 -17.02
CA GLU A 310 -3.51 -9.74 -16.27
C GLU A 310 -4.65 -10.37 -17.10
N MET A 311 -4.27 -11.24 -18.03
CA MET A 311 -5.20 -11.99 -18.86
C MET A 311 -4.71 -13.43 -18.94
N VAL A 312 -5.64 -14.38 -19.00
CA VAL A 312 -5.29 -15.80 -19.07
C VAL A 312 -5.19 -16.22 -20.55
N PRO A 313 -4.12 -16.90 -20.96
CA PRO A 313 -4.05 -17.48 -22.31
C PRO A 313 -5.22 -18.43 -22.59
N ILE A 314 -5.61 -18.53 -23.87
CA ILE A 314 -6.78 -19.33 -24.29
C ILE A 314 -6.65 -20.84 -24.00
N ALA A 315 -5.42 -21.34 -23.85
CA ALA A 315 -5.12 -22.74 -23.56
C ALA A 315 -3.91 -22.83 -22.62
N SER A 316 -3.92 -23.86 -21.77
CA SER A 316 -2.86 -24.13 -20.78
C SER A 316 -1.93 -25.28 -21.17
N ASP A 317 -2.13 -25.89 -22.34
CA ASP A 317 -1.29 -26.98 -22.81
C ASP A 317 0.11 -26.46 -23.19
N LEU A 318 1.12 -27.29 -22.89
CA LEU A 318 2.51 -26.88 -23.00
C LEU A 318 2.94 -26.64 -24.44
N THR A 319 2.41 -27.42 -25.40
CA THR A 319 2.75 -27.31 -26.82
C THR A 319 2.25 -25.99 -27.40
N TYR A 320 1.03 -25.58 -27.03
CA TYR A 320 0.48 -24.27 -27.38
C TYR A 320 1.34 -23.14 -26.81
N LEU A 321 1.68 -23.17 -25.51
CA LEU A 321 2.49 -22.11 -24.89
C LEU A 321 3.89 -22.00 -25.51
N GLU A 322 4.51 -23.14 -25.86
CA GLU A 322 5.77 -23.16 -26.62
C GLU A 322 5.59 -22.57 -28.03
N GLY A 323 4.52 -22.94 -28.73
CA GLY A 323 4.19 -22.43 -30.07
C GLY A 323 3.97 -20.92 -30.08
N VAL A 324 3.27 -20.41 -29.08
CA VAL A 324 3.05 -18.97 -28.86
C VAL A 324 4.38 -18.23 -28.71
N SER A 325 5.21 -18.63 -27.74
CA SER A 325 6.50 -17.98 -27.49
C SER A 325 7.44 -18.04 -28.69
N ARG A 326 7.49 -19.19 -29.38
CA ARG A 326 8.31 -19.37 -30.58
C ARG A 326 7.88 -18.44 -31.71
N SER A 327 6.58 -18.24 -31.88
CA SER A 327 6.02 -17.40 -32.95
C SER A 327 6.18 -15.91 -32.65
N ILE A 328 5.98 -15.48 -31.40
CA ILE A 328 6.26 -14.12 -30.95
C ILE A 328 7.74 -13.78 -31.20
N TYR A 329 8.65 -14.61 -30.70
CA TYR A 329 10.08 -14.36 -30.88
C TYR A 329 10.51 -14.44 -32.37
N GLY A 330 9.95 -15.39 -33.12
CA GLY A 330 10.19 -15.51 -34.57
C GLY A 330 9.78 -14.24 -35.32
N THR A 331 8.66 -13.62 -34.93
CA THR A 331 8.17 -12.35 -35.48
C THR A 331 9.13 -11.21 -35.15
N LEU A 332 9.56 -11.09 -33.90
CA LEU A 332 10.56 -10.10 -33.48
C LEU A 332 11.84 -10.21 -34.31
N ARG A 333 12.39 -11.43 -34.44
CA ARG A 333 13.61 -11.71 -35.21
C ARG A 333 13.49 -11.37 -36.70
N LYS A 334 12.31 -11.55 -37.30
CA LYS A 334 12.05 -11.18 -38.70
C LYS A 334 11.96 -9.67 -38.90
N GLY A 335 11.50 -8.93 -37.89
CA GLY A 335 11.54 -7.46 -37.88
C GLY A 335 12.95 -6.91 -37.63
N ASP A 336 13.67 -7.50 -36.69
CA ASP A 336 15.04 -7.15 -36.29
C ASP A 336 15.81 -8.43 -35.90
N GLN A 337 16.85 -8.78 -36.69
CA GLN A 337 17.62 -10.02 -36.48
C GLN A 337 18.31 -10.11 -35.12
N GLN A 338 18.53 -8.98 -34.44
CA GLN A 338 19.19 -8.91 -33.14
C GLN A 338 18.20 -8.78 -31.98
N ALA A 339 16.89 -8.83 -32.24
CA ALA A 339 15.85 -8.59 -31.25
C ALA A 339 16.02 -9.41 -29.97
N ILE A 340 15.81 -8.72 -28.85
CA ILE A 340 15.67 -9.23 -27.50
C ILE A 340 14.24 -8.91 -27.05
N TRP A 341 13.54 -9.95 -26.67
CA TRP A 341 12.19 -9.84 -26.15
C TRP A 341 12.24 -9.43 -24.68
N VAL A 342 11.84 -8.19 -24.36
CA VAL A 342 11.61 -7.73 -22.99
C VAL A 342 10.17 -8.05 -22.60
N THR A 343 9.97 -8.70 -21.46
CA THR A 343 8.62 -9.02 -20.96
C THR A 343 8.49 -8.77 -19.47
N GLN A 344 7.33 -8.31 -19.05
CA GLN A 344 6.96 -8.13 -17.67
C GLN A 344 6.70 -9.48 -17.00
N GLY A 345 7.43 -9.78 -15.93
CA GLY A 345 7.21 -10.97 -15.11
C GLY A 345 5.92 -10.93 -14.28
N TRP A 346 5.15 -9.84 -14.34
CA TRP A 346 3.90 -9.66 -13.58
C TRP A 346 2.89 -10.76 -13.84
N MET A 347 2.72 -11.21 -15.09
CA MET A 347 1.77 -12.29 -15.40
C MET A 347 2.07 -13.58 -14.61
N PHE A 348 3.35 -13.88 -14.36
CA PHE A 348 3.75 -15.04 -13.56
C PHE A 348 3.38 -14.90 -12.09
N PHE A 349 3.15 -13.69 -11.58
CA PHE A 349 2.70 -13.41 -10.21
C PHE A 349 1.20 -13.13 -10.10
N ASN A 350 0.58 -12.45 -11.07
CA ASN A 350 -0.85 -12.13 -11.03
C ASN A 350 -1.71 -13.38 -11.28
N GLU A 351 -1.31 -14.20 -12.25
CA GLU A 351 -2.05 -15.39 -12.68
C GLU A 351 -1.27 -16.67 -12.29
N MET A 352 -0.76 -16.79 -11.06
CA MET A 352 0.02 -17.98 -10.65
C MET A 352 -0.77 -19.28 -10.73
N GLU A 353 -2.10 -19.24 -10.58
CA GLU A 353 -2.96 -20.42 -10.79
C GLU A 353 -2.75 -21.01 -12.20
N PHE A 354 -2.68 -20.17 -13.22
CA PHE A 354 -2.39 -20.56 -14.60
C PHE A 354 -0.88 -20.82 -14.82
N TRP A 355 -0.03 -19.87 -14.41
CA TRP A 355 1.41 -19.91 -14.64
C TRP A 355 2.16 -20.76 -13.60
N GLN A 356 1.77 -22.02 -13.52
CA GLN A 356 2.51 -23.03 -12.78
C GLN A 356 3.88 -23.28 -13.44
N LYS A 357 4.79 -23.92 -12.70
CA LYS A 357 6.17 -24.15 -13.19
C LYS A 357 6.24 -24.79 -14.58
N PRO A 358 5.45 -25.83 -14.94
CA PRO A 358 5.51 -26.44 -16.28
C PRO A 358 5.12 -25.45 -17.39
N GLN A 359 4.05 -24.68 -17.20
CA GLN A 359 3.54 -23.68 -18.14
C GLN A 359 4.55 -22.55 -18.33
N ALA A 360 5.06 -22.01 -17.22
CA ALA A 360 6.11 -20.99 -17.25
C ALA A 360 7.38 -21.50 -17.93
N ARG A 361 7.78 -22.76 -17.68
CA ARG A 361 8.94 -23.38 -18.33
C ARG A 361 8.72 -23.52 -19.84
N ALA A 362 7.59 -24.09 -20.26
CA ALA A 362 7.22 -24.24 -21.67
C ALA A 362 7.26 -22.89 -22.41
N TYR A 363 6.69 -21.86 -21.79
CA TYR A 363 6.67 -20.51 -22.36
C TYR A 363 8.06 -19.85 -22.43
N LEU A 364 8.85 -19.90 -21.35
CA LEU A 364 10.13 -19.19 -21.24
C LEU A 364 11.26 -19.87 -22.03
N THR A 365 11.28 -21.21 -22.06
CA THR A 365 12.36 -22.00 -22.69
C THR A 365 12.16 -22.24 -24.19
N ALA A 366 10.98 -21.91 -24.73
CA ALA A 366 10.73 -21.92 -26.16
C ALA A 366 11.45 -20.79 -26.92
N VAL A 367 11.93 -19.77 -26.20
CA VAL A 367 12.78 -18.71 -26.74
C VAL A 367 14.25 -19.06 -26.48
N PRO A 368 15.16 -18.86 -27.44
CA PRO A 368 16.58 -19.13 -27.22
C PRO A 368 17.11 -18.42 -25.96
N GLN A 369 18.01 -19.09 -25.27
CA GLN A 369 18.67 -18.58 -24.08
C GLN A 369 19.29 -17.20 -24.36
N GLY A 370 19.05 -16.23 -23.49
CA GLY A 370 19.59 -14.87 -23.64
C GLY A 370 18.88 -13.99 -24.69
N LYS A 371 17.80 -14.49 -25.32
CA LYS A 371 16.98 -13.71 -26.27
C LYS A 371 15.65 -13.23 -25.69
N MET A 372 15.41 -13.53 -24.42
CA MET A 372 14.31 -12.98 -23.62
C MET A 372 14.88 -12.37 -22.34
N LEU A 373 14.49 -11.15 -22.01
CA LEU A 373 14.86 -10.42 -20.81
C LEU A 373 13.62 -10.22 -19.94
N ILE A 374 13.60 -10.85 -18.76
CA ILE A 374 12.45 -10.81 -17.87
C ILE A 374 12.60 -9.68 -16.85
N LEU A 375 11.56 -8.87 -16.69
CA LEU A 375 11.46 -7.90 -15.61
C LEU A 375 10.74 -8.57 -14.42
N ASP A 376 11.47 -8.97 -13.37
CA ASP A 376 10.86 -9.52 -12.13
C ASP A 376 10.21 -8.36 -11.37
N LEU A 377 8.98 -8.04 -11.76
CA LEU A 377 8.43 -6.68 -11.68
C LEU A 377 8.26 -6.17 -10.25
N THR A 378 8.02 -7.07 -9.28
CA THR A 378 7.83 -6.78 -7.85
C THR A 378 8.78 -7.62 -6.97
N ALA A 379 10.02 -7.79 -7.41
CA ALA A 379 11.00 -8.64 -6.73
C ALA A 379 11.35 -8.19 -5.31
N GLU A 380 11.10 -6.92 -4.98
CA GLU A 380 11.29 -6.41 -3.62
C GLU A 380 10.30 -7.00 -2.61
N VAL A 381 9.11 -7.43 -3.04
CA VAL A 381 8.07 -8.02 -2.18
C VAL A 381 7.79 -9.49 -2.52
N PHE A 382 7.53 -9.79 -3.79
CA PHE A 382 7.09 -11.09 -4.26
C PHE A 382 7.99 -11.63 -5.39
N PRO A 383 9.29 -11.89 -5.11
CA PRO A 383 10.23 -12.35 -6.13
C PRO A 383 9.81 -13.67 -6.75
N GLN A 384 9.82 -13.73 -8.08
CA GLN A 384 9.48 -14.96 -8.82
C GLN A 384 10.73 -15.77 -9.19
N TYR A 385 11.92 -15.18 -9.22
CA TYR A 385 13.17 -15.88 -9.56
C TYR A 385 13.40 -17.16 -8.74
N GLY A 386 13.03 -17.17 -7.44
CA GLY A 386 13.20 -18.35 -6.60
C GLY A 386 12.26 -19.50 -6.98
N ARG A 387 11.02 -19.18 -7.35
CA ARG A 387 10.01 -20.16 -7.79
C ARG A 387 10.32 -20.71 -9.17
N LEU A 388 10.77 -19.85 -10.08
CA LEU A 388 11.02 -20.18 -11.48
C LEU A 388 12.49 -20.55 -11.76
N GLU A 389 13.25 -20.95 -10.73
CA GLU A 389 14.62 -21.46 -10.88
C GLU A 389 15.52 -20.50 -11.68
N SER A 390 15.49 -19.23 -11.29
CA SER A 390 16.12 -18.14 -12.04
C SER A 390 15.63 -18.06 -13.49
N TYR A 391 14.31 -18.10 -13.67
CA TYR A 391 13.62 -18.11 -14.98
C TYR A 391 14.16 -19.17 -15.94
N PHE A 392 14.49 -20.35 -15.40
CA PHE A 392 15.05 -21.48 -16.12
C PHE A 392 16.29 -21.13 -16.95
N GLY A 393 17.07 -20.16 -16.45
CA GLY A 393 18.29 -19.67 -17.07
C GLY A 393 18.12 -18.35 -17.82
N GLN A 394 16.91 -17.97 -18.28
CA GLN A 394 16.74 -16.72 -19.02
C GLN A 394 17.17 -15.51 -18.18
N PRO A 395 17.81 -14.49 -18.78
CA PRO A 395 18.28 -13.34 -18.04
C PRO A 395 17.11 -12.55 -17.46
N PHE A 396 17.24 -12.12 -16.20
CA PHE A 396 16.22 -11.30 -15.55
C PHE A 396 16.81 -10.08 -14.86
N ILE A 397 15.95 -9.08 -14.66
CA ILE A 397 16.24 -7.87 -13.90
C ILE A 397 15.40 -7.91 -12.63
N PHE A 398 16.05 -7.69 -11.48
CA PHE A 398 15.36 -7.49 -10.20
C PHE A 398 14.73 -6.11 -10.19
N CYS A 399 13.41 -6.00 -10.22
CA CYS A 399 12.73 -4.71 -10.23
C CYS A 399 12.15 -4.34 -8.86
N LEU A 400 12.25 -3.05 -8.54
CA LEU A 400 11.54 -2.38 -7.47
C LEU A 400 10.25 -1.79 -8.05
N LEU A 401 9.09 -2.40 -7.76
CA LEU A 401 7.80 -1.83 -8.16
C LEU A 401 7.45 -0.63 -7.27
N ASN A 402 7.43 -0.84 -5.95
CA ASN A 402 7.11 0.14 -4.92
C ASN A 402 5.70 0.75 -5.05
N ASN A 403 5.42 1.53 -6.10
CA ASN A 403 4.21 2.32 -6.25
C ASN A 403 3.18 1.66 -7.18
N TYR A 404 1.91 1.66 -6.75
CA TYR A 404 0.73 1.29 -7.52
C TYR A 404 -0.19 2.50 -7.69
N GLY A 405 -0.74 2.72 -8.88
CA GLY A 405 -1.71 3.77 -9.20
C GLY A 405 -1.21 5.23 -9.05
N GLY A 406 0.08 5.46 -8.78
CA GLY A 406 0.57 6.78 -8.38
C GLY A 406 0.01 7.24 -7.02
N VAL A 407 -0.48 6.32 -6.19
CA VAL A 407 -1.08 6.65 -4.89
C VAL A 407 0.01 7.14 -3.94
N ARG A 408 -0.32 8.18 -3.16
CA ARG A 408 0.63 8.83 -2.23
C ARG A 408 0.48 8.27 -0.82
N GLY A 409 1.61 8.14 -0.15
CA GLY A 409 1.74 7.64 1.22
C GLY A 409 3.21 7.37 1.51
N ILE A 410 3.61 7.39 2.79
CA ILE A 410 4.96 6.96 3.16
C ILE A 410 4.95 5.43 3.20
N PHE A 411 5.74 4.78 2.35
CA PHE A 411 5.87 3.32 2.32
C PHE A 411 7.18 2.85 1.68
N GLY A 412 7.61 1.65 2.02
CA GLY A 412 8.82 1.02 1.50
C GLY A 412 9.45 0.08 2.53
N ASN A 413 9.72 -1.17 2.13
CA ASN A 413 10.36 -2.15 3.02
C ASN A 413 11.83 -2.30 2.64
N VAL A 414 12.67 -1.43 3.19
CA VAL A 414 14.12 -1.39 2.93
C VAL A 414 14.78 -2.74 3.22
N ASN A 415 14.40 -3.41 4.31
CA ASN A 415 15.03 -4.68 4.68
C ASN A 415 14.71 -5.78 3.68
N MET A 416 13.45 -5.90 3.28
CA MET A 416 13.03 -6.91 2.33
C MET A 416 13.64 -6.64 0.95
N LEU A 417 13.71 -5.37 0.52
CA LEU A 417 14.43 -4.97 -0.67
C LEU A 417 15.90 -5.42 -0.64
N LEU A 418 16.65 -5.02 0.40
CA LEU A 418 18.07 -5.33 0.51
C LEU A 418 18.33 -6.84 0.62
N LYS A 419 17.51 -7.54 1.42
CA LYS A 419 17.59 -8.99 1.56
C LYS A 419 17.28 -9.71 0.26
N ASN A 420 16.15 -9.42 -0.38
CA ASN A 420 15.72 -10.13 -1.58
C ASN A 420 16.66 -9.87 -2.76
N LEU A 421 17.24 -8.67 -2.87
CA LEU A 421 18.26 -8.38 -3.87
C LEU A 421 19.56 -9.15 -3.59
N GLN A 422 19.98 -9.22 -2.32
CA GLN A 422 21.14 -10.03 -1.94
C GLN A 422 20.90 -11.51 -2.24
N ASP A 423 19.72 -12.03 -1.92
CA ASP A 423 19.31 -13.41 -2.21
C ASP A 423 19.31 -13.68 -3.73
N ALA A 424 18.83 -12.72 -4.55
CA ALA A 424 18.85 -12.83 -6.01
C ALA A 424 20.29 -12.89 -6.58
N ARG A 425 21.20 -12.10 -6.01
CA ARG A 425 22.63 -12.08 -6.38
C ARG A 425 23.34 -13.37 -5.99
N LEU A 426 22.99 -13.94 -4.84
CA LEU A 426 23.61 -15.15 -4.30
C LEU A 426 22.92 -16.45 -4.75
N TYR A 427 21.81 -16.36 -5.50
CA TYR A 427 21.08 -17.52 -5.98
C TYR A 427 22.00 -18.44 -6.82
N PRO A 428 22.00 -19.76 -6.60
CA PRO A 428 22.84 -20.68 -7.36
C PRO A 428 22.57 -20.60 -8.86
N ASN A 429 23.61 -20.36 -9.67
CA ASN A 429 23.49 -20.14 -11.11
C ASN A 429 22.52 -19.01 -11.49
N SER A 430 22.44 -17.96 -10.67
CA SER A 430 21.60 -16.79 -10.96
C SER A 430 21.85 -16.26 -12.37
N SER A 431 20.76 -16.06 -13.11
CA SER A 431 20.70 -15.37 -14.40
C SER A 431 20.37 -13.88 -14.24
N LEU A 432 20.54 -13.33 -13.03
CA LEU A 432 20.38 -11.90 -12.76
C LEU A 432 21.39 -11.10 -13.59
N VAL A 433 20.90 -10.21 -14.44
CA VAL A 433 21.74 -9.32 -15.26
C VAL A 433 21.69 -7.85 -14.81
N GLY A 434 20.80 -7.52 -13.88
CA GLY A 434 20.82 -6.21 -13.25
C GLY A 434 19.62 -5.86 -12.39
N THR A 435 19.49 -4.58 -12.08
CA THR A 435 18.45 -4.03 -11.20
C THR A 435 17.55 -3.06 -11.98
N GLY A 436 16.34 -2.82 -11.49
CA GLY A 436 15.40 -1.92 -12.15
C GLY A 436 14.42 -1.26 -11.21
N MET A 437 13.80 -0.17 -11.68
CA MET A 437 12.75 0.57 -10.99
C MET A 437 11.53 0.65 -11.91
N THR A 438 10.41 0.11 -11.45
CA THR A 438 9.18 -0.10 -12.24
C THR A 438 7.92 0.47 -11.58
N PRO A 439 7.95 1.67 -10.99
CA PRO A 439 6.76 2.23 -10.35
C PRO A 439 5.64 2.46 -11.36
N GLU A 440 4.40 2.15 -10.98
CA GLU A 440 3.24 2.52 -11.80
C GLU A 440 3.04 4.03 -11.85
N GLY A 441 3.43 4.75 -10.79
CA GLY A 441 3.45 6.21 -10.77
C GLY A 441 4.58 6.75 -9.90
N ILE A 442 5.11 7.91 -10.29
CA ILE A 442 6.24 8.56 -9.60
C ILE A 442 5.79 9.74 -8.74
N GLY A 443 6.75 10.42 -8.11
CA GLY A 443 6.46 11.58 -7.25
C GLY A 443 6.22 11.21 -5.77
N SER A 444 6.67 10.04 -5.31
CA SER A 444 6.61 9.66 -3.89
C SER A 444 7.83 8.82 -3.47
N ASN A 445 8.07 8.71 -2.15
CA ASN A 445 9.06 7.79 -1.54
C ASN A 445 10.48 7.82 -2.15
N TYR A 446 10.97 9.01 -2.50
CA TYR A 446 12.27 9.21 -3.18
C TYR A 446 13.45 8.51 -2.53
N VAL A 447 13.43 8.37 -1.20
CA VAL A 447 14.47 7.66 -0.42
C VAL A 447 14.67 6.22 -0.89
N ILE A 448 13.62 5.52 -1.31
CA ILE A 448 13.70 4.12 -1.74
C ILE A 448 14.31 4.03 -3.14
N PHE A 449 13.98 4.96 -4.04
CA PHE A 449 14.59 5.04 -5.37
C PHE A 449 16.06 5.47 -5.29
N ASP A 450 16.39 6.41 -4.40
CA ASP A 450 17.77 6.82 -4.14
C ASP A 450 18.59 5.62 -3.64
N LEU A 451 18.05 4.88 -2.67
CA LEU A 451 18.66 3.64 -2.17
C LEU A 451 18.85 2.60 -3.30
N MET A 452 17.81 2.32 -4.07
CA MET A 452 17.84 1.33 -5.15
C MET A 452 18.87 1.69 -6.23
N SER A 453 18.98 2.99 -6.59
CA SER A 453 19.99 3.46 -7.56
C SER A 453 21.42 3.15 -7.11
N GLU A 454 21.71 3.25 -5.80
CA GLU A 454 23.03 2.96 -5.25
C GLU A 454 23.35 1.46 -5.25
N MET A 455 22.34 0.59 -5.27
CA MET A 455 22.56 -0.86 -5.32
C MET A 455 23.20 -1.33 -6.62
N SER A 456 23.24 -0.48 -7.66
CA SER A 456 23.95 -0.75 -8.90
C SER A 456 25.48 -0.81 -8.76
N TRP A 457 26.07 -0.15 -7.76
CA TRP A 457 27.51 -0.18 -7.49
C TRP A 457 27.85 -0.69 -6.08
N ARG A 458 26.91 -0.64 -5.13
CA ARG A 458 27.09 -1.19 -3.80
C ARG A 458 26.66 -2.66 -3.76
N SER A 459 27.54 -3.53 -3.25
CA SER A 459 27.22 -4.96 -3.08
C SER A 459 26.34 -5.23 -1.86
N HIS A 460 26.44 -4.39 -0.83
CA HIS A 460 25.66 -4.44 0.40
C HIS A 460 25.64 -3.07 1.09
N ILE A 461 24.67 -2.86 1.99
CA ILE A 461 24.66 -1.77 2.96
C ILE A 461 24.77 -2.39 4.35
N SER A 462 25.87 -2.11 5.04
CA SER A 462 26.15 -2.66 6.38
C SER A 462 25.25 -2.04 7.45
N ASN A 463 24.87 -0.77 7.29
CA ASN A 463 24.09 -0.03 8.28
C ASN A 463 23.07 0.90 7.60
N THR A 464 21.80 0.47 7.57
CA THR A 464 20.70 1.25 6.99
C THR A 464 20.39 2.53 7.77
N GLN A 465 20.67 2.54 9.08
CA GLN A 465 20.46 3.71 9.94
C GLN A 465 21.49 4.80 9.67
N GLU A 466 22.75 4.42 9.45
CA GLU A 466 23.80 5.35 9.05
C GLU A 466 23.56 5.89 7.63
N TRP A 467 23.13 5.04 6.71
CA TRP A 467 22.72 5.48 5.37
C TRP A 467 21.56 6.49 5.45
N ALA A 468 20.58 6.27 6.33
CA ALA A 468 19.47 7.19 6.56
C ALA A 468 19.92 8.56 7.11
N VAL A 469 20.90 8.57 8.02
CA VAL A 469 21.52 9.81 8.51
C VAL A 469 22.19 10.57 7.39
N GLN A 470 23.01 9.88 6.58
CA GLN A 470 23.69 10.49 5.44
C GLN A 470 22.68 11.01 4.40
N TYR A 471 21.58 10.28 4.18
CA TYR A 471 20.49 10.72 3.31
C TYR A 471 19.84 12.00 3.83
N SER A 472 19.52 12.06 5.12
CA SER A 472 18.98 13.27 5.76
C SER A 472 19.90 14.47 5.55
N ARG A 473 21.20 14.33 5.87
CA ARG A 473 22.18 15.41 5.75
C ARG A 473 22.29 15.96 4.33
N ARG A 474 22.35 15.10 3.32
CA ARG A 474 22.48 15.52 1.91
C ARG A 474 21.16 16.02 1.32
N ARG A 475 20.02 15.52 1.81
CA ARG A 475 18.69 15.95 1.35
C ARG A 475 18.35 17.36 1.83
N TYR A 476 18.81 17.75 3.03
CA TYR A 476 18.50 19.05 3.65
C TYR A 476 19.68 20.03 3.72
N GLY A 477 20.91 19.54 3.55
CA GLY A 477 22.11 20.39 3.59
C GLY A 477 22.48 20.85 5.00
N VAL A 478 21.93 20.19 6.02
CA VAL A 478 22.15 20.51 7.43
C VAL A 478 22.43 19.23 8.21
N GLN A 479 23.31 19.34 9.19
CA GLN A 479 23.45 18.32 10.23
C GLN A 479 22.54 18.72 11.38
N ASP A 480 21.49 17.94 11.60
CA ASP A 480 20.48 18.20 12.62
C ASP A 480 20.06 16.87 13.25
N GLU A 481 20.27 16.74 14.56
CA GLU A 481 20.07 15.49 15.29
C GLU A 481 18.59 15.05 15.30
N HIS A 482 17.65 15.99 15.22
CA HIS A 482 16.22 15.68 15.17
C HIS A 482 15.81 15.13 13.80
N LEU A 483 16.25 15.77 12.72
CA LEU A 483 16.01 15.27 11.36
C LEU A 483 16.67 13.90 11.16
N GLU A 484 17.88 13.72 11.68
CA GLU A 484 18.58 12.43 11.67
C GLU A 484 17.83 11.37 12.48
N GLY A 485 17.33 11.70 13.68
CA GLY A 485 16.51 10.82 14.51
C GLY A 485 15.20 10.43 13.82
N ALA A 486 14.52 11.38 13.19
CA ALA A 486 13.29 11.12 12.43
C ALA A 486 13.54 10.16 11.25
N TRP A 487 14.61 10.38 10.47
CA TRP A 487 14.96 9.48 9.37
C TRP A 487 15.40 8.10 9.83
N LYS A 488 16.13 8.01 10.95
CA LYS A 488 16.43 6.74 11.61
C LYS A 488 15.17 5.96 11.93
N LEU A 489 14.16 6.61 12.52
CA LEU A 489 12.88 5.99 12.85
C LEU A 489 12.03 5.63 11.62
N LEU A 490 12.02 6.47 10.58
CA LEU A 490 11.35 6.16 9.31
C LEU A 490 12.00 4.98 8.58
N MET A 491 13.32 4.85 8.71
CA MET A 491 14.13 3.77 8.15
C MET A 491 14.38 2.65 9.17
N ALA A 492 13.75 2.72 10.36
CA ALA A 492 13.99 1.79 11.44
C ALA A 492 13.49 0.41 11.05
N VAL A 493 14.42 -0.52 11.15
CA VAL A 493 14.19 -1.94 11.17
C VAL A 493 13.28 -2.21 12.39
N ASP A 494 12.21 -2.99 12.24
CA ASP A 494 11.75 -3.85 13.33
C ASP A 494 12.85 -4.93 13.53
N ALA A 495 14.06 -4.50 13.93
CA ALA A 495 15.02 -5.38 14.56
C ALA A 495 14.35 -5.82 15.84
N ASP A 496 14.31 -7.12 16.09
CA ASP A 496 13.72 -7.62 17.32
C ASP A 496 14.37 -6.87 18.48
N PRO A 497 13.60 -6.17 19.35
CA PRO A 497 14.17 -5.77 20.61
C PRO A 497 14.68 -7.06 21.24
N PRO A 498 15.97 -7.13 21.63
CA PRO A 498 16.50 -8.33 22.27
C PRO A 498 15.58 -8.67 23.44
N ILE A 499 15.25 -9.96 23.59
CA ILE A 499 14.46 -10.42 24.74
C ILE A 499 15.26 -9.99 25.97
N ASP A 500 14.68 -9.08 26.76
CA ASP A 500 15.36 -8.49 27.91
C ASP A 500 15.70 -9.60 28.91
N GLU A 501 17.00 -9.85 29.07
CA GLU A 501 17.53 -10.86 29.99
C GLU A 501 17.90 -10.28 31.34
N THR A 502 17.60 -9.00 31.62
CA THR A 502 17.94 -8.38 32.92
C THR A 502 16.99 -8.80 34.04
N ALA A 503 17.37 -8.48 35.28
CA ALA A 503 16.52 -8.75 36.44
C ALA A 503 15.24 -7.90 36.35
N PRO A 504 14.07 -8.43 36.77
CA PRO A 504 12.82 -7.69 36.68
C PRO A 504 12.93 -6.37 37.44
N SER A 505 12.59 -5.27 36.78
CA SER A 505 12.56 -3.94 37.37
C SER A 505 11.34 -3.77 38.28
N LEU A 506 11.42 -2.80 39.20
CA LEU A 506 10.29 -2.46 40.08
C LEU A 506 9.06 -2.01 39.27
N ASP A 507 9.27 -1.38 38.11
CA ASP A 507 8.22 -0.89 37.23
C ASP A 507 7.52 -2.02 36.48
N GLU A 508 8.25 -3.03 36.02
CA GLU A 508 7.65 -4.21 35.39
C GLU A 508 6.81 -5.01 36.40
N VAL A 509 7.28 -5.13 37.65
CA VAL A 509 6.49 -5.77 38.73
C VAL A 509 5.20 -4.99 38.97
N ARG A 510 5.28 -3.66 39.00
CA ARG A 510 4.09 -2.79 39.14
C ARG A 510 3.11 -2.99 37.97
N GLU A 511 3.60 -3.08 36.74
CA GLU A 511 2.78 -3.33 35.56
C GLU A 511 2.12 -4.72 35.59
N ALA A 512 2.88 -5.76 35.98
CA ALA A 512 2.37 -7.12 36.10
C ALA A 512 1.28 -7.24 37.18
N VAL A 513 1.43 -6.54 38.32
CA VAL A 513 0.40 -6.46 39.36
C VAL A 513 -0.85 -5.72 38.87
N ALA A 514 -0.69 -4.62 38.12
CA ALA A 514 -1.82 -3.87 37.57
C ALA A 514 -2.68 -4.71 36.61
N LYS A 515 -2.05 -5.59 35.82
CA LYS A 515 -2.70 -6.51 34.87
C LYS A 515 -3.50 -7.64 35.52
N LEU A 516 -3.35 -7.88 36.82
CA LEU A 516 -4.15 -8.87 37.55
C LEU A 516 -5.64 -8.47 37.54
N ARG A 517 -6.53 -9.41 37.20
CA ARG A 517 -7.97 -9.16 37.23
C ARG A 517 -8.50 -9.26 38.67
N GLY A 518 -9.21 -8.23 39.11
CA GLY A 518 -9.93 -8.23 40.39
C GLY A 518 -11.23 -9.06 40.34
N GLY A 519 -11.84 -9.29 41.50
CA GLY A 519 -13.04 -10.10 41.69
C GLY A 519 -12.82 -11.60 41.44
N LYS A 520 -11.58 -12.10 41.60
CA LYS A 520 -11.23 -13.50 41.33
C LYS A 520 -10.78 -14.22 42.60
N ALA A 521 -11.11 -15.51 42.70
CA ALA A 521 -10.74 -16.34 43.85
C ALA A 521 -9.22 -16.51 43.95
N ALA A 522 -8.69 -16.38 45.17
CA ALA A 522 -7.28 -16.62 45.47
C ALA A 522 -6.93 -18.12 45.42
N GLY A 523 -5.66 -18.41 45.17
CA GLY A 523 -5.09 -19.76 45.28
C GLY A 523 -4.87 -20.18 46.73
N VAL A 524 -4.05 -21.23 46.92
CA VAL A 524 -3.77 -21.85 48.24
C VAL A 524 -3.26 -20.85 49.28
N CYS A 525 -2.44 -19.88 48.88
CA CYS A 525 -1.85 -18.88 49.78
C CYS A 525 -2.83 -17.81 50.26
N LYS A 526 -4.10 -17.82 49.79
CA LYS A 526 -5.16 -16.84 50.12
C LYS A 526 -4.84 -15.37 49.81
N ILE A 527 -3.70 -15.07 49.19
CA ILE A 527 -3.35 -13.74 48.68
C ILE A 527 -4.16 -13.50 47.41
N SER A 528 -5.02 -12.49 47.42
CA SER A 528 -5.83 -12.09 46.27
C SER A 528 -5.17 -10.97 45.47
N ALA A 529 -5.68 -10.68 44.27
CA ALA A 529 -5.19 -9.57 43.46
C ALA A 529 -5.48 -8.21 44.13
N GLU A 530 -6.60 -8.10 44.85
CA GLU A 530 -7.01 -6.93 45.61
C GLU A 530 -6.03 -6.64 46.74
N LEU A 531 -5.60 -7.67 47.48
CA LEU A 531 -4.60 -7.52 48.54
C LEU A 531 -3.26 -7.00 47.99
N LEU A 532 -2.81 -7.51 46.83
CA LEU A 532 -1.58 -7.03 46.20
C LEU A 532 -1.71 -5.58 45.70
N LYS A 533 -2.87 -5.21 45.13
CA LYS A 533 -3.13 -3.84 44.64
C LYS A 533 -3.31 -2.84 45.78
N ALA A 534 -3.98 -3.24 46.87
CA ALA A 534 -4.23 -2.40 48.05
C ALA A 534 -2.95 -2.16 48.87
N GLY A 535 -1.98 -3.06 48.82
CA GLY A 535 -0.69 -2.91 49.51
C GLY A 535 0.29 -1.90 48.90
N ARG A 536 -0.05 -1.30 47.74
CA ARG A 536 0.67 -0.19 47.08
C ARG A 536 2.18 -0.45 47.00
N GLU A 537 3.01 0.59 47.18
CA GLU A 537 4.47 0.52 46.98
C GLU A 537 5.20 -0.44 47.93
N ALA A 538 4.74 -0.60 49.17
CA ALA A 538 5.37 -1.51 50.12
C ALA A 538 5.26 -2.98 49.65
N MET A 539 4.08 -3.37 49.17
CA MET A 539 3.84 -4.71 48.63
C MET A 539 4.58 -4.94 47.30
N ILE A 540 4.64 -3.92 46.44
CA ILE A 540 5.38 -3.98 45.17
C ILE A 540 6.89 -4.18 45.42
N ARG A 541 7.49 -3.45 46.37
CA ARG A 541 8.91 -3.62 46.75
C ARG A 541 9.20 -4.98 47.35
N GLY A 542 8.33 -5.47 48.23
CA GLY A 542 8.46 -6.82 48.79
C GLY A 542 8.37 -7.90 47.71
N LEU A 543 7.42 -7.77 46.79
CA LEU A 543 7.26 -8.70 45.67
C LEU A 543 8.43 -8.62 44.68
N HIS A 544 8.95 -7.43 44.41
CA HIS A 544 10.13 -7.21 43.57
C HIS A 544 11.38 -7.88 44.16
N ALA A 545 11.60 -7.78 45.48
CA ALA A 545 12.70 -8.47 46.15
C ALA A 545 12.59 -10.00 45.99
N VAL A 546 11.40 -10.56 46.19
CA VAL A 546 11.15 -12.00 46.01
C VAL A 546 11.35 -12.41 44.54
N LEU A 547 10.80 -11.67 43.59
CA LEU A 547 10.93 -11.96 42.15
C LEU A 547 12.37 -11.85 41.66
N THR A 548 13.13 -10.88 42.19
CA THR A 548 14.57 -10.73 41.89
C THR A 548 15.35 -11.92 42.44
N ALA A 549 15.08 -12.36 43.67
CA ALA A 549 15.72 -13.54 44.25
C ALA A 549 15.38 -14.82 43.46
N VAL A 550 14.13 -14.96 43.00
CA VAL A 550 13.70 -16.06 42.13
C VAL A 550 14.42 -16.01 40.78
N TRP A 551 14.54 -14.83 40.17
CA TRP A 551 15.27 -14.64 38.91
C TRP A 551 16.76 -14.97 39.05
N GLN A 552 17.41 -14.59 40.15
CA GLN A 552 18.82 -14.87 40.42
C GLN A 552 19.09 -16.35 40.69
N SER A 553 18.25 -16.98 41.51
CA SER A 553 18.45 -18.37 41.94
C SER A 553 17.87 -19.42 40.99
N GLY A 554 16.98 -19.02 40.07
CA GLY A 554 16.17 -19.92 39.24
C GLY A 554 15.17 -20.78 40.04
N THR A 555 15.04 -20.56 41.35
CA THR A 555 14.27 -21.45 42.24
C THR A 555 12.86 -20.89 42.47
N ILE A 556 11.84 -21.64 42.06
CA ILE A 556 10.43 -21.25 42.25
C ILE A 556 9.92 -21.65 43.64
N PRO A 557 9.29 -20.73 44.40
CA PRO A 557 8.71 -21.02 45.70
C PRO A 557 7.70 -22.17 45.67
N PRO A 558 7.73 -23.12 46.62
CA PRO A 558 6.81 -24.27 46.65
C PRO A 558 5.32 -23.90 46.59
N ASP A 559 4.94 -22.81 47.27
CA ASP A 559 3.55 -22.32 47.29
C ASP A 559 3.04 -21.91 45.90
N TRP A 560 3.92 -21.57 44.96
CA TRP A 560 3.54 -21.19 43.59
C TRP A 560 3.31 -22.42 42.70
N LYS A 561 3.77 -23.59 43.14
CA LYS A 561 3.63 -24.87 42.45
C LYS A 561 2.34 -25.62 42.81
N ARG A 562 1.63 -25.18 43.86
CA ARG A 562 0.33 -25.75 44.28
C ARG A 562 -0.86 -25.03 43.66
N GLY A 563 -1.92 -25.77 43.33
CA GLY A 563 -3.17 -25.23 42.77
C GLY A 563 -4.44 -25.87 43.36
N LEU A 564 -5.55 -25.15 43.32
CA LEU A 564 -6.87 -25.69 43.66
C LEU A 564 -7.72 -25.81 42.40
N VAL A 565 -8.10 -27.03 42.02
CA VAL A 565 -8.96 -27.30 40.87
C VAL A 565 -10.41 -27.11 41.29
N VAL A 566 -11.11 -26.21 40.63
CA VAL A 566 -12.55 -25.98 40.80
C VAL A 566 -13.25 -26.56 39.57
N PRO A 567 -14.04 -27.65 39.73
CA PRO A 567 -14.80 -28.23 38.63
C PRO A 567 -16.03 -27.36 38.34
N ILE A 568 -16.16 -26.88 37.10
CA ILE A 568 -17.30 -26.10 36.64
C ILE A 568 -18.10 -26.93 35.63
N TRP A 569 -19.36 -27.21 35.94
CA TRP A 569 -20.22 -28.00 35.07
C TRP A 569 -20.44 -27.29 33.72
N LYS A 570 -20.31 -28.02 32.61
CA LYS A 570 -20.40 -27.48 31.24
C LYS A 570 -21.83 -27.10 30.81
N GLY A 571 -22.84 -27.33 31.66
CA GLY A 571 -24.24 -27.03 31.35
C GLY A 571 -24.94 -28.06 30.45
N LYS A 572 -24.28 -29.19 30.15
CA LYS A 572 -24.79 -30.28 29.31
C LYS A 572 -24.22 -31.63 29.77
N GLY A 573 -24.95 -32.72 29.50
CA GLY A 573 -24.58 -34.09 29.88
C GLY A 573 -24.89 -34.45 31.34
N ASP A 574 -24.60 -35.70 31.71
CA ASP A 574 -24.77 -36.20 33.08
C ASP A 574 -23.80 -35.49 34.05
N ARG A 575 -24.32 -35.08 35.21
CA ARG A 575 -23.54 -34.46 36.31
C ARG A 575 -22.67 -35.46 37.07
N GLN A 576 -22.92 -36.76 36.93
CA GLN A 576 -22.06 -37.78 37.52
C GLN A 576 -20.82 -38.08 36.67
N ASP A 577 -20.84 -37.73 35.38
CA ASP A 577 -19.70 -37.88 34.50
C ASP A 577 -18.73 -36.68 34.65
N CYS A 578 -17.53 -36.99 35.15
CA CYS A 578 -16.45 -36.01 35.35
C CYS A 578 -16.01 -35.33 34.04
N ASN A 579 -16.22 -35.93 32.87
CA ASN A 579 -15.89 -35.32 31.57
C ASN A 579 -16.81 -34.13 31.23
N ASN A 580 -17.95 -33.99 31.89
CA ASN A 580 -18.89 -32.89 31.74
C ASN A 580 -18.54 -31.65 32.59
N TYR A 581 -17.34 -31.63 33.19
CA TYR A 581 -16.82 -30.50 33.96
C TYR A 581 -15.59 -29.88 33.27
N ARG A 582 -15.40 -28.57 33.45
CA ARG A 582 -14.15 -27.85 33.14
C ARG A 582 -13.36 -27.68 34.43
N SER A 583 -12.11 -28.12 34.44
CA SER A 583 -11.17 -27.93 35.54
C SER A 583 -10.52 -26.54 35.44
N ILE A 584 -10.91 -25.59 36.30
CA ILE A 584 -10.19 -24.32 36.43
C ILE A 584 -9.26 -24.39 37.64
N THR A 585 -7.96 -24.15 37.45
CA THR A 585 -7.00 -24.17 38.55
C THR A 585 -6.78 -22.76 39.12
N LEU A 586 -7.07 -22.60 40.41
CA LEU A 586 -6.73 -21.40 41.17
C LEU A 586 -5.25 -21.46 41.56
N LEU A 587 -4.43 -20.64 40.90
CA LEU A 587 -2.98 -20.55 41.12
C LEU A 587 -2.62 -19.40 42.06
N SER A 588 -1.44 -19.49 42.67
CA SER A 588 -0.82 -18.41 43.46
C SER A 588 -0.80 -17.09 42.68
N VAL A 589 -1.35 -16.03 43.27
CA VAL A 589 -1.40 -14.71 42.63
C VAL A 589 0.00 -14.09 42.48
N PRO A 590 0.91 -14.14 43.49
CA PRO A 590 2.32 -13.79 43.29
C PRO A 590 3.01 -14.57 42.16
N GLY A 591 2.74 -15.87 42.03
CA GLY A 591 3.26 -16.68 40.93
C GLY A 591 2.72 -16.25 39.55
N LYS A 592 1.48 -15.73 39.48
CA LYS A 592 0.93 -15.13 38.26
C LYS A 592 1.62 -13.83 37.88
N VAL A 593 2.17 -13.08 38.83
CA VAL A 593 2.97 -11.88 38.54
C VAL A 593 4.26 -12.28 37.82
N LEU A 594 4.96 -13.33 38.28
CA LEU A 594 6.11 -13.88 37.54
C LEU A 594 5.70 -14.36 36.14
N ALA A 595 4.58 -15.07 36.01
CA ALA A 595 4.10 -15.53 34.70
C ALA A 595 3.75 -14.35 33.75
N HIS A 596 3.25 -13.23 34.29
CA HIS A 596 3.01 -12.01 33.52
C HIS A 596 4.33 -11.38 33.03
N LEU A 597 5.36 -11.33 33.86
CA LEU A 597 6.68 -10.81 33.50
C LEU A 597 7.31 -11.65 32.39
N LEU A 598 7.35 -12.98 32.57
CA LEU A 598 7.86 -13.91 31.56
C LEU A 598 7.12 -13.76 30.23
N LEU A 599 5.79 -13.59 30.27
CA LEU A 599 5.00 -13.35 29.07
C LEU A 599 5.34 -12.01 28.43
N MET A 600 5.51 -10.94 29.21
CA MET A 600 5.86 -9.61 28.69
C MET A 600 7.17 -9.63 27.90
N TRP A 601 8.18 -10.36 28.39
CA TRP A 601 9.48 -10.48 27.72
C TRP A 601 9.41 -11.22 26.38
N ILE A 602 8.60 -12.28 26.29
CA ILE A 602 8.60 -13.16 25.09
C ILE A 602 7.43 -12.91 24.12
N ARG A 603 6.38 -12.19 24.53
CA ARG A 603 5.12 -12.13 23.76
C ARG A 603 5.28 -11.55 22.36
N ASN A 604 6.04 -10.47 22.21
CA ASN A 604 6.24 -9.84 20.90
C ASN A 604 6.98 -10.78 19.96
N HIS A 605 8.01 -11.45 20.47
CA HIS A 605 8.77 -12.46 19.74
C HIS A 605 7.88 -13.62 19.29
N LEU A 606 7.07 -14.19 20.20
CA LEU A 606 6.17 -15.29 19.87
C LEU A 606 5.07 -14.90 18.87
N VAL A 607 4.46 -13.71 19.01
CA VAL A 607 3.41 -13.24 18.09
C VAL A 607 3.96 -12.89 16.70
N LYS A 608 5.21 -12.41 16.61
CA LYS A 608 5.85 -12.15 15.32
C LYS A 608 6.12 -13.44 14.53
N HIS A 609 6.48 -14.52 15.21
CA HIS A 609 6.78 -15.82 14.60
C HIS A 609 5.57 -16.77 14.53
N GLN A 610 4.39 -16.28 14.89
CA GLN A 610 3.13 -17.03 14.86
C GLN A 610 2.52 -17.03 13.45
N ARG A 611 1.90 -18.15 13.07
CA ARG A 611 1.27 -18.31 11.75
C ARG A 611 0.12 -17.30 11.58
N PRO A 612 -0.04 -16.66 10.41
CA PRO A 612 -1.09 -15.65 10.19
C PRO A 612 -2.51 -16.22 10.36
N GLN A 613 -2.70 -17.53 10.16
CA GLN A 613 -3.94 -18.30 10.28
C GLN A 613 -4.44 -18.40 11.73
N GLN A 614 -3.58 -18.22 12.74
CA GLN A 614 -3.95 -18.28 14.15
C GLN A 614 -4.56 -16.95 14.62
N SER A 615 -5.75 -17.03 15.23
CA SER A 615 -6.46 -15.90 15.85
C SER A 615 -6.71 -16.07 17.34
N GLY A 616 -6.67 -17.30 17.87
CA GLY A 616 -6.90 -17.55 19.28
C GLY A 616 -5.82 -16.90 20.12
N PHE A 617 -6.22 -16.15 21.15
CA PHE A 617 -5.30 -15.47 22.08
C PHE A 617 -4.31 -14.46 21.44
N THR A 618 -4.49 -14.13 20.16
CA THR A 618 -3.67 -13.16 19.42
C THR A 618 -4.26 -11.75 19.56
N PRO A 619 -3.47 -10.73 19.95
CA PRO A 619 -3.97 -9.36 20.08
C PRO A 619 -4.58 -8.82 18.79
N GLY A 620 -5.77 -8.23 18.87
CA GLY A 620 -6.44 -7.58 17.73
C GLY A 620 -7.12 -8.54 16.75
N LYS A 621 -7.20 -9.83 17.06
CA LYS A 621 -7.93 -10.84 16.27
C LYS A 621 -9.09 -11.43 17.09
N SER A 622 -10.14 -11.86 16.40
CA SER A 622 -11.38 -12.40 16.97
C SER A 622 -11.85 -13.66 16.23
N THR A 623 -12.82 -14.37 16.82
CA THR A 623 -13.49 -15.50 16.15
C THR A 623 -14.28 -15.03 14.91
N THR A 624 -14.85 -13.83 14.96
CA THR A 624 -15.58 -13.21 13.83
C THR A 624 -14.73 -13.11 12.58
N ASP A 625 -13.42 -12.83 12.72
CA ASP A 625 -12.50 -12.73 11.58
C ASP A 625 -12.35 -14.07 10.85
N ARG A 626 -12.35 -15.20 11.59
CA ARG A 626 -12.24 -16.55 11.02
C ARG A 626 -13.54 -17.04 10.42
N SER A 627 -14.66 -16.73 11.07
CA SER A 627 -15.99 -17.00 10.51
C SER A 627 -16.20 -16.24 9.19
N LEU A 628 -15.75 -14.97 9.11
CA LEU A 628 -15.78 -14.21 7.87
C LEU A 628 -14.86 -14.81 6.81
N ALA A 629 -13.60 -15.12 7.15
CA ALA A 629 -12.65 -15.72 6.21
C ALA A 629 -13.17 -17.05 5.62
N LEU A 630 -13.74 -17.93 6.45
CA LEU A 630 -14.37 -19.17 6.00
C LEU A 630 -15.53 -18.90 5.04
N ARG A 631 -16.43 -17.98 5.42
CA ARG A 631 -17.59 -17.63 4.60
C ARG A 631 -17.17 -17.13 3.22
N VAL A 632 -16.20 -16.22 3.19
CA VAL A 632 -15.66 -15.65 1.96
C VAL A 632 -15.01 -16.70 1.08
N LEU A 633 -14.21 -17.59 1.67
CA LEU A 633 -13.58 -18.69 0.95
C LEU A 633 -14.64 -19.60 0.30
N VAL A 634 -15.68 -19.97 1.04
CA VAL A 634 -16.81 -20.76 0.53
C VAL A 634 -17.52 -20.03 -0.62
N GLU A 635 -17.86 -18.74 -0.44
CA GLU A 635 -18.56 -17.93 -1.45
C GLU A 635 -17.75 -17.81 -2.75
N ARG A 636 -16.44 -17.62 -2.66
CA ARG A 636 -15.55 -17.51 -3.83
C ARG A 636 -15.36 -18.84 -4.54
N ARG A 637 -15.12 -19.93 -3.79
CA ARG A 637 -14.99 -21.27 -4.37
C ARG A 637 -16.27 -21.67 -5.09
N HIS A 638 -17.43 -21.36 -4.51
CA HIS A 638 -18.72 -21.55 -5.14
C HIS A 638 -18.88 -20.72 -6.43
N GLU A 639 -18.50 -19.44 -6.42
CA GLU A 639 -18.55 -18.56 -7.59
C GLU A 639 -17.81 -19.15 -8.81
N PHE A 640 -16.70 -19.85 -8.57
CA PHE A 640 -15.90 -20.50 -9.62
C PHE A 640 -16.21 -21.99 -9.83
N ARG A 641 -17.29 -22.52 -9.21
CA ARG A 641 -17.66 -23.95 -9.25
C ARG A 641 -16.53 -24.90 -8.83
N GLN A 642 -15.69 -24.44 -7.92
CA GLN A 642 -14.62 -25.24 -7.33
C GLN A 642 -15.09 -25.79 -5.99
N GLY A 643 -15.18 -27.11 -5.88
CA GLY A 643 -15.55 -27.71 -4.61
C GLY A 643 -14.41 -27.65 -3.58
N MET A 644 -14.73 -27.81 -2.30
CA MET A 644 -13.78 -27.79 -1.18
C MET A 644 -14.26 -28.71 -0.06
N LEU A 645 -13.34 -29.36 0.63
CA LEU A 645 -13.58 -30.06 1.89
C LEU A 645 -13.05 -29.22 3.05
N ALA A 646 -13.77 -29.21 4.16
CA ALA A 646 -13.34 -28.58 5.42
C ALA A 646 -13.45 -29.59 6.57
N ALA A 647 -12.32 -29.93 7.20
CA ALA A 647 -12.29 -30.73 8.41
C ALA A 647 -12.22 -29.83 9.65
N TYR A 648 -13.26 -29.86 10.46
CA TYR A 648 -13.35 -29.20 11.76
C TYR A 648 -12.75 -30.13 12.81
N VAL A 649 -11.49 -29.88 13.15
CA VAL A 649 -10.69 -30.71 14.04
C VAL A 649 -11.02 -30.40 15.49
N ASP A 650 -11.23 -31.45 16.27
CA ASP A 650 -11.34 -31.39 17.73
C ASP A 650 -10.18 -32.16 18.38
N LEU A 651 -9.55 -31.58 19.41
CA LEU A 651 -8.43 -32.18 20.14
C LEU A 651 -8.87 -32.63 21.55
N LYS A 652 -8.51 -33.86 21.92
CA LYS A 652 -8.85 -34.42 23.24
C LYS A 652 -8.10 -33.67 24.35
N LYS A 653 -8.86 -32.94 25.19
CA LYS A 653 -8.34 -32.26 26.40
C LYS A 653 -7.04 -31.48 26.10
N ALA A 654 -7.06 -30.66 25.05
CA ALA A 654 -5.85 -30.11 24.41
C ALA A 654 -4.87 -29.45 25.40
N PHE A 655 -5.36 -28.55 26.26
CA PHE A 655 -4.51 -27.88 27.25
C PHE A 655 -3.97 -28.83 28.33
N ASP A 656 -4.76 -29.82 28.76
CA ASP A 656 -4.37 -30.77 29.81
C ASP A 656 -3.37 -31.84 29.32
N SER A 657 -3.16 -31.95 28.01
CA SER A 657 -2.41 -33.07 27.41
C SER A 657 -1.01 -32.68 26.90
N VAL A 658 -0.69 -31.38 26.79
CA VAL A 658 0.60 -30.91 26.25
C VAL A 658 1.81 -31.49 27.00
N HIS A 659 2.72 -32.10 26.25
CA HIS A 659 3.98 -32.63 26.75
C HIS A 659 4.99 -31.48 27.03
N ARG A 660 5.35 -31.31 28.30
CA ARG A 660 6.11 -30.14 28.79
C ARG A 660 7.53 -30.08 28.23
N GLU A 661 8.25 -31.20 28.16
CA GLU A 661 9.64 -31.20 27.65
C GLU A 661 9.70 -30.82 26.16
N SER A 662 8.80 -31.37 25.34
CA SER A 662 8.70 -31.04 23.92
C SER A 662 8.39 -29.54 23.70
N LEU A 663 7.57 -28.95 24.57
CA LEU A 663 7.29 -27.51 24.55
C LEU A 663 8.56 -26.69 24.85
N TRP A 664 9.39 -27.11 25.82
CA TRP A 664 10.63 -26.40 26.14
C TRP A 664 11.64 -26.45 25.00
N ASP A 665 11.78 -27.61 24.35
CA ASP A 665 12.61 -27.75 23.15
C ASP A 665 12.12 -26.86 22.01
N LEU A 666 10.81 -26.77 21.82
CA LEU A 666 10.22 -25.88 20.83
C LEU A 666 10.52 -24.41 21.11
N LEU A 667 10.48 -23.97 22.38
CA LEU A 667 10.84 -22.59 22.74
C LEU A 667 12.34 -22.30 22.52
N ARG A 668 13.22 -23.29 22.72
CA ARG A 668 14.65 -23.18 22.39
C ARG A 668 14.85 -23.00 20.89
N LEU A 669 14.16 -23.80 20.07
CA LEU A 669 14.17 -23.67 18.61
C LEU A 669 13.64 -22.32 18.13
N ARG A 670 12.72 -21.72 18.89
CA ARG A 670 12.19 -20.37 18.63
C ARG A 670 13.09 -19.25 19.17
N GLY A 671 14.29 -19.55 19.67
CA GLY A 671 15.26 -18.54 20.11
C GLY A 671 14.93 -17.88 21.45
N ILE A 672 14.09 -18.49 22.29
CA ILE A 672 13.85 -17.97 23.64
C ILE A 672 15.07 -18.28 24.54
N PRO A 673 15.58 -17.30 25.31
CA PRO A 673 16.72 -17.49 26.19
C PRO A 673 16.57 -18.64 27.19
N ALA A 674 17.66 -19.37 27.42
CA ALA A 674 17.71 -20.51 28.33
C ALA A 674 17.27 -20.16 29.76
N ARG A 675 17.59 -18.95 30.23
CA ARG A 675 17.17 -18.46 31.56
C ARG A 675 15.65 -18.31 31.67
N THR A 676 15.03 -17.70 30.67
CA THR A 676 13.57 -17.53 30.61
C THR A 676 12.86 -18.89 30.52
N ILE A 677 13.40 -19.81 29.73
CA ILE A 677 12.94 -21.21 29.67
C ILE A 677 13.11 -21.91 31.03
N GLY A 678 14.21 -21.70 31.74
CA GLY A 678 14.45 -22.25 33.07
C GLY A 678 13.40 -21.79 34.10
N LEU A 679 13.06 -20.50 34.13
CA LEU A 679 12.02 -19.97 35.01
C LEU A 679 10.63 -20.50 34.66
N MET A 680 10.30 -20.62 33.37
CA MET A 680 9.06 -21.25 32.92
C MET A 680 9.03 -22.73 33.34
N THR A 681 10.11 -23.48 33.09
CA THR A 681 10.24 -24.89 33.49
C THR A 681 10.05 -25.06 35.00
N GLY A 682 10.64 -24.17 35.81
CA GLY A 682 10.48 -24.17 37.26
C GLY A 682 9.04 -23.96 37.74
N LEU A 683 8.22 -23.18 37.01
CA LEU A 683 6.80 -22.95 37.33
C LEU A 683 5.90 -24.15 37.03
N TYR A 684 6.38 -25.07 36.18
CA TYR A 684 5.68 -26.27 35.74
C TYR A 684 6.30 -27.57 36.30
N SER A 685 7.44 -27.51 36.98
CA SER A 685 8.11 -28.69 37.55
C SER A 685 7.68 -28.94 39.00
N GLY A 686 7.33 -30.19 39.32
CA GLY A 686 6.91 -30.59 40.68
C GLY A 686 5.62 -29.91 41.15
N THR A 687 4.64 -29.76 40.26
CA THR A 687 3.36 -29.13 40.57
C THR A 687 2.37 -30.11 41.19
N GLU A 688 1.61 -29.66 42.19
CA GLU A 688 0.56 -30.43 42.87
C GLU A 688 -0.78 -29.70 42.76
N SER A 689 -1.90 -30.44 42.77
CA SER A 689 -3.25 -29.85 42.79
C SER A 689 -4.17 -30.59 43.76
N ALA A 690 -5.19 -29.91 44.27
CA ALA A 690 -6.29 -30.51 45.05
C ALA A 690 -7.64 -30.05 44.48
N VAL A 691 -8.67 -30.90 44.52
CA VAL A 691 -10.01 -30.54 44.01
C VAL A 691 -10.81 -29.86 45.13
N LYS A 692 -11.40 -28.70 44.81
CA LYS A 692 -12.30 -27.96 45.70
C LYS A 692 -13.73 -28.07 45.21
N CYS A 693 -14.61 -28.64 46.01
CA CYS A 693 -16.05 -28.74 45.75
C CYS A 693 -16.86 -28.27 46.97
N GLY A 694 -18.20 -28.29 46.87
CA GLY A 694 -19.09 -27.88 47.96
C GLY A 694 -18.89 -28.67 49.27
N ALA A 695 -18.34 -29.90 49.19
CA ALA A 695 -18.07 -30.77 50.33
C ALA A 695 -16.69 -30.54 50.99
N GLY A 696 -15.80 -29.74 50.41
CA GLY A 696 -14.46 -29.49 50.93
C GLY A 696 -13.35 -29.51 49.88
N VAL A 697 -12.10 -29.60 50.35
CA VAL A 697 -10.88 -29.70 49.52
C VAL A 697 -10.28 -31.09 49.69
N SER A 698 -9.94 -31.76 48.60
CA SER A 698 -9.29 -33.09 48.61
C SER A 698 -7.84 -33.02 49.10
N SER A 699 -7.20 -34.19 49.28
CA SER A 699 -5.74 -34.26 49.34
C SER A 699 -5.10 -33.76 48.05
N PHE A 700 -3.86 -33.27 48.16
CA PHE A 700 -3.07 -32.88 47.00
C PHE A 700 -2.57 -34.11 46.24
N PHE A 701 -2.51 -34.01 44.92
CA PHE A 701 -1.98 -35.01 44.02
C PHE A 701 -1.04 -34.36 42.97
N PRO A 702 -0.04 -35.09 42.48
CA PRO A 702 0.91 -34.56 41.50
C PRO A 702 0.26 -34.34 40.12
N VAL A 703 0.70 -33.29 39.41
CA VAL A 703 0.26 -32.96 38.04
C VAL A 703 1.47 -32.92 37.12
N ASN A 704 1.65 -33.98 36.33
CA ASN A 704 2.88 -34.23 35.56
C ASN A 704 2.79 -33.85 34.08
N THR A 705 1.58 -33.64 33.53
CA THR A 705 1.37 -33.30 32.12
C THR A 705 0.49 -32.06 31.98
N GLY A 706 0.45 -31.49 30.78
CA GLY A 706 -0.44 -30.39 30.42
C GLY A 706 -0.02 -29.04 30.95
N MET A 707 -0.73 -28.03 30.45
CA MET A 707 -0.62 -26.65 30.88
C MET A 707 -1.51 -26.38 32.09
N ARG A 708 -1.11 -25.42 32.93
CA ARG A 708 -1.90 -25.06 34.11
C ARG A 708 -3.06 -24.18 33.68
N LEU A 709 -4.27 -24.73 33.59
CA LEU A 709 -5.50 -24.00 33.23
C LEU A 709 -5.76 -22.86 34.22
N GLY A 710 -5.62 -21.61 33.76
CA GLY A 710 -5.66 -20.41 34.61
C GLY A 710 -4.30 -19.73 34.81
N CYS A 711 -3.23 -20.28 34.21
CA CYS A 711 -1.94 -19.61 34.04
C CYS A 711 -2.00 -18.60 32.88
N VAL A 712 -1.27 -17.50 33.06
CA VAL A 712 -1.19 -16.40 32.10
C VAL A 712 -0.39 -16.78 30.85
N LEU A 713 0.62 -17.65 31.01
CA LEU A 713 1.50 -18.09 29.92
C LEU A 713 0.85 -19.14 29.01
N ALA A 714 -0.05 -19.97 29.56
CA ALA A 714 -0.60 -21.14 28.90
C ALA A 714 -1.15 -20.86 27.48
N PRO A 715 -1.93 -19.78 27.24
CA PRO A 715 -2.48 -19.52 25.91
C PRO A 715 -1.40 -19.30 24.83
N SER A 716 -0.36 -18.51 25.12
CA SER A 716 0.71 -18.22 24.16
C SER A 716 1.62 -19.43 23.92
N LEU A 717 1.88 -20.22 24.97
CA LEU A 717 2.64 -21.45 24.86
C LEU A 717 1.89 -22.50 24.04
N PHE A 718 0.58 -22.61 24.22
CA PHE A 718 -0.27 -23.52 23.46
C PHE A 718 -0.29 -23.16 21.98
N ASN A 719 -0.47 -21.87 21.66
CA ASN A 719 -0.38 -21.38 20.28
C ASN A 719 0.94 -21.75 19.62
N THR A 720 2.06 -21.68 20.36
CA THR A 720 3.37 -22.05 19.83
C THR A 720 3.41 -23.52 19.40
N CYS A 721 2.78 -24.41 20.18
CA CYS A 721 2.65 -25.84 19.85
C CYS A 721 1.76 -26.05 18.61
N MET A 722 0.56 -25.44 18.61
CA MET A 722 -0.37 -25.57 17.48
C MET A 722 0.21 -25.01 16.18
N ASP A 723 0.92 -23.89 16.24
CA ASP A 723 1.57 -23.28 15.09
C ASP A 723 2.68 -24.17 14.54
N TRP A 724 3.43 -24.87 15.40
CA TRP A 724 4.42 -25.86 14.95
C TRP A 724 3.76 -27.06 14.25
N VAL A 725 2.76 -27.67 14.89
CA VAL A 725 2.05 -28.83 14.36
C VAL A 725 1.44 -28.50 12.99
N LEU A 726 0.66 -27.42 12.91
CA LEU A 726 -0.03 -27.06 11.67
C LEU A 726 0.94 -26.54 10.60
N GLY A 727 2.07 -25.94 10.99
CA GLY A 727 3.16 -25.67 10.05
C GLY A 727 3.67 -26.95 9.39
N LYS A 728 3.86 -28.02 10.17
CA LYS A 728 4.28 -29.33 9.66
C LYS A 728 3.21 -30.04 8.85
N VAL A 729 1.93 -29.87 9.18
CA VAL A 729 0.83 -30.38 8.35
C VAL A 729 0.88 -29.76 6.97
N VAL A 730 1.08 -28.45 6.87
CA VAL A 730 1.22 -27.75 5.58
C VAL A 730 2.50 -28.17 4.84
N ASP A 731 3.62 -28.38 5.53
CA ASP A 731 4.85 -28.86 4.89
C ASP A 731 4.72 -30.30 4.33
N GLN A 732 3.91 -31.14 4.97
CA GLN A 732 3.80 -32.59 4.67
C GLN A 732 2.58 -32.95 3.83
N SER A 733 1.66 -32.01 3.59
CA SER A 733 0.44 -32.24 2.81
C SER A 733 0.14 -31.04 1.92
N ASP A 734 -0.46 -31.28 0.77
CA ASP A 734 -0.93 -30.21 -0.12
C ASP A 734 -2.30 -29.64 0.33
N CYS A 735 -2.51 -29.57 1.65
CA CYS A 735 -3.77 -29.12 2.24
C CYS A 735 -4.06 -27.64 1.92
N GLY A 736 -5.34 -27.31 1.85
CA GLY A 736 -5.83 -25.97 1.61
C GLY A 736 -6.90 -25.91 0.53
N ALA A 737 -7.51 -24.74 0.39
CA ALA A 737 -8.37 -24.40 -0.72
C ALA A 737 -7.77 -23.18 -1.44
N SER A 738 -7.59 -23.33 -2.75
CA SER A 738 -7.00 -22.31 -3.61
C SER A 738 -8.00 -21.18 -3.84
N LEU A 739 -7.54 -19.95 -3.61
CA LEU A 739 -8.26 -18.73 -3.91
C LEU A 739 -7.31 -17.79 -4.66
N GLY A 740 -7.28 -17.89 -5.99
CA GLY A 740 -6.19 -17.30 -6.75
C GLY A 740 -4.87 -17.95 -6.34
N ASN A 741 -3.83 -17.14 -6.21
CA ASN A 741 -2.47 -17.62 -5.91
C ASN A 741 -2.24 -17.91 -4.42
N THR A 742 -3.27 -17.66 -3.59
CA THR A 742 -3.21 -17.89 -2.15
C THR A 742 -3.96 -19.17 -1.83
N LYS A 743 -3.22 -20.19 -1.40
CA LYS A 743 -3.80 -21.39 -0.84
C LYS A 743 -4.10 -21.16 0.64
N ILE A 744 -5.39 -21.08 0.98
CA ILE A 744 -5.79 -20.98 2.38
C ILE A 744 -5.80 -22.38 2.97
N THR A 745 -4.76 -22.70 3.75
CA THR A 745 -4.52 -24.03 4.31
C THR A 745 -5.48 -24.37 5.45
N ASP A 746 -5.61 -23.44 6.40
CA ASP A 746 -6.36 -23.63 7.64
C ASP A 746 -6.83 -22.29 8.24
N LEU A 747 -7.82 -22.39 9.13
CA LEU A 747 -8.26 -21.31 10.01
C LEU A 747 -8.24 -21.80 11.45
N VAL A 748 -7.59 -21.06 12.34
CA VAL A 748 -7.35 -21.54 13.71
C VAL A 748 -7.76 -20.49 14.73
N PHE A 749 -8.46 -20.94 15.76
CA PHE A 749 -8.72 -20.20 16.97
C PHE A 749 -8.38 -21.06 18.19
N ALA A 750 -7.13 -20.94 18.65
CA ALA A 750 -6.57 -21.78 19.70
C ALA A 750 -6.55 -23.26 19.30
N ASP A 751 -7.32 -24.11 20.00
CA ASP A 751 -7.48 -25.54 19.73
C ASP A 751 -8.47 -25.85 18.61
N ASP A 752 -9.43 -24.94 18.37
CA ASP A 752 -10.38 -25.07 17.26
C ASP A 752 -9.66 -24.79 15.93
N ALA A 753 -9.51 -25.82 15.09
CA ALA A 753 -8.87 -25.71 13.79
C ALA A 753 -9.79 -26.23 12.67
N VAL A 754 -9.80 -25.51 11.55
CA VAL A 754 -10.44 -25.96 10.31
C VAL A 754 -9.34 -26.15 9.27
N ILE A 755 -9.19 -27.36 8.75
CA ILE A 755 -8.23 -27.69 7.69
C ILE A 755 -9.01 -27.86 6.38
N PHE A 756 -8.55 -27.22 5.31
CA PHE A 756 -9.17 -27.34 4.00
C PHE A 756 -8.44 -28.35 3.12
N ALA A 757 -9.15 -28.88 2.14
CA ALA A 757 -8.55 -29.67 1.06
C ALA A 757 -9.42 -29.60 -0.19
N GLU A 758 -8.80 -29.79 -1.35
CA GLU A 758 -9.48 -29.81 -2.65
C GLU A 758 -9.80 -31.23 -3.11
N SER A 759 -9.27 -32.25 -2.43
CA SER A 759 -9.57 -33.65 -2.64
C SER A 759 -9.61 -34.41 -1.31
N LEU A 760 -10.31 -35.55 -1.32
CA LEU A 760 -10.39 -36.41 -0.14
C LEU A 760 -9.03 -36.98 0.25
N GLU A 761 -8.23 -37.37 -0.73
CA GLU A 761 -6.87 -37.90 -0.51
C GLU A 761 -5.99 -36.89 0.23
N VAL A 762 -6.01 -35.62 -0.21
CA VAL A 762 -5.28 -34.53 0.45
C VAL A 762 -5.79 -34.29 1.87
N LEU A 763 -7.11 -34.35 2.09
CA LEU A 763 -7.68 -34.19 3.43
C LEU A 763 -7.22 -35.30 4.38
N VAL A 764 -7.20 -36.54 3.90
CA VAL A 764 -6.72 -37.70 4.65
C VAL A 764 -5.24 -37.53 4.99
N MET A 765 -4.40 -37.19 4.02
CA MET A 765 -2.98 -36.93 4.26
C MET A 765 -2.76 -35.83 5.30
N ALA A 766 -3.56 -34.75 5.24
CA ALA A 766 -3.47 -33.65 6.19
C ALA A 766 -3.85 -34.07 7.62
N LEU A 767 -4.90 -34.87 7.78
CA LEU A 767 -5.34 -35.38 9.07
C LEU A 767 -4.37 -36.41 9.66
N GLU A 768 -3.76 -37.25 8.83
CA GLU A 768 -2.70 -38.18 9.24
C GLU A 768 -1.44 -37.45 9.68
N ALA A 769 -1.01 -36.44 8.90
CA ALA A 769 0.11 -35.57 9.27
C ALA A 769 -0.19 -34.84 10.58
N LEU A 770 -1.40 -34.33 10.76
CA LEU A 770 -1.83 -33.69 12.00
C LEU A 770 -1.71 -34.66 13.18
N HIS A 771 -2.26 -35.87 13.06
CA HIS A 771 -2.19 -36.88 14.12
C HIS A 771 -0.75 -37.24 14.47
N LYS A 772 0.10 -37.43 13.45
CA LYS A 772 1.52 -37.78 13.60
C LYS A 772 2.32 -36.68 14.30
N GLU A 773 2.15 -35.42 13.88
CA GLU A 773 2.92 -34.27 14.39
C GLU A 773 2.40 -33.75 15.74
N ALA A 774 1.10 -33.92 16.02
CA ALA A 774 0.49 -33.57 17.30
C ALA A 774 0.96 -34.50 18.44
N LYS A 775 1.18 -35.78 18.15
CA LYS A 775 1.46 -36.83 19.14
C LYS A 775 2.72 -36.59 19.98
N PRO A 776 3.90 -36.20 19.43
CA PRO A 776 5.09 -35.86 20.21
C PRO A 776 4.91 -34.67 21.16
N LEU A 777 3.93 -33.80 20.88
CA LEU A 777 3.55 -32.68 21.74
C LEU A 777 2.46 -33.05 22.75
N GLY A 778 2.06 -34.33 22.81
CA GLY A 778 1.02 -34.83 23.72
C GLY A 778 -0.41 -34.50 23.26
N LEU A 779 -0.59 -34.05 22.03
CA LEU A 779 -1.90 -33.71 21.47
C LEU A 779 -2.47 -34.89 20.67
N GLU A 780 -3.76 -35.18 20.87
CA GLU A 780 -4.45 -36.28 20.20
C GLU A 780 -5.76 -35.79 19.56
N VAL A 781 -5.98 -36.17 18.30
CA VAL A 781 -7.21 -35.86 17.56
C VAL A 781 -8.39 -36.68 18.08
N SER A 782 -9.51 -36.01 18.31
CA SER A 782 -10.80 -36.62 18.66
C SER A 782 -11.55 -36.97 17.38
N TRP A 783 -11.28 -38.15 16.81
CA TRP A 783 -11.87 -38.57 15.53
C TRP A 783 -13.40 -38.58 15.52
N LEU A 784 -14.04 -38.98 16.63
CA LEU A 784 -15.51 -38.98 16.77
C LEU A 784 -16.13 -37.57 16.86
N GLN A 785 -15.35 -36.57 17.26
CA GLN A 785 -15.83 -35.19 17.40
C GLN A 785 -15.39 -34.30 16.24
N THR A 786 -14.39 -34.74 15.49
CA THR A 786 -13.95 -34.13 14.24
C THR A 786 -14.99 -34.36 13.17
N LYS A 787 -15.36 -33.30 12.43
CA LYS A 787 -16.40 -33.34 11.40
C LYS A 787 -15.87 -32.88 10.07
N VAL A 788 -16.33 -33.51 8.99
CA VAL A 788 -15.98 -33.10 7.63
C VAL A 788 -17.20 -32.53 6.93
N GLN A 789 -17.01 -31.35 6.33
CA GLN A 789 -18.02 -30.67 5.56
C GLN A 789 -17.59 -30.56 4.10
N VAL A 790 -18.52 -30.82 3.19
CA VAL A 790 -18.32 -30.74 1.74
C VAL A 790 -18.99 -29.49 1.19
N PHE A 791 -18.26 -28.73 0.38
CA PHE A 791 -18.76 -27.61 -0.41
C PHE A 791 -18.58 -27.97 -1.90
N GLY A 792 -19.64 -27.90 -2.71
CA GLY A 792 -19.54 -28.04 -4.18
C GLY A 792 -19.36 -29.46 -4.74
N GLY A 793 -19.97 -30.49 -4.12
CA GLY A 793 -20.16 -31.81 -4.75
C GLY A 793 -18.90 -32.67 -4.98
N LEU A 794 -17.79 -32.43 -4.27
CA LEU A 794 -16.53 -33.20 -4.41
C LEU A 794 -16.61 -34.68 -4.01
N LEU A 795 -17.65 -35.08 -3.28
CA LEU A 795 -17.87 -36.45 -2.84
C LEU A 795 -19.17 -36.96 -3.43
N ASP A 796 -19.16 -38.21 -3.88
CA ASP A 796 -20.37 -38.95 -4.24
C ASP A 796 -21.29 -39.04 -3.01
N GLU A 797 -22.61 -38.95 -3.19
CA GLU A 797 -23.62 -38.98 -2.11
C GLU A 797 -23.59 -40.28 -1.29
N THR A 798 -22.80 -41.26 -1.75
CA THR A 798 -22.55 -42.56 -1.12
C THR A 798 -21.47 -42.54 -0.02
N VAL A 799 -20.63 -41.51 0.07
CA VAL A 799 -19.54 -41.42 1.08
C VAL A 799 -20.08 -40.85 2.41
N GLN A 800 -20.34 -41.74 3.37
CA GLN A 800 -20.91 -41.37 4.68
C GLN A 800 -19.86 -41.06 5.77
N SER A 801 -18.59 -41.46 5.60
CA SER A 801 -17.54 -41.24 6.61
C SER A 801 -16.12 -41.17 6.04
N VAL A 802 -15.22 -40.43 6.71
CA VAL A 802 -13.77 -40.36 6.44
C VAL A 802 -13.02 -40.58 7.76
N HIS A 803 -12.21 -41.63 7.89
CA HIS A 803 -11.56 -42.02 9.17
C HIS A 803 -12.53 -42.13 10.37
N ALA A 804 -13.76 -42.59 10.14
CA ALA A 804 -14.86 -42.62 11.12
C ALA A 804 -15.41 -41.24 11.57
N CYS A 805 -15.05 -40.16 10.87
CA CYS A 805 -15.69 -38.85 11.00
C CYS A 805 -16.96 -38.80 10.14
N ASP A 806 -18.05 -38.27 10.70
CA ASP A 806 -19.30 -38.05 9.96
C ASP A 806 -19.10 -36.96 8.89
N VAL A 807 -19.53 -37.26 7.66
CA VAL A 807 -19.53 -36.32 6.54
C VAL A 807 -20.90 -35.64 6.45
N GLN A 808 -20.91 -34.31 6.42
CA GLN A 808 -22.13 -33.53 6.19
C GLN A 808 -22.06 -32.80 4.84
N VAL A 809 -23.05 -33.05 3.98
CA VAL A 809 -23.28 -32.33 2.72
C VAL A 809 -24.26 -31.20 2.98
N LEU A 810 -23.89 -29.96 2.65
CA LEU A 810 -24.80 -28.81 2.77
C LEU A 810 -25.35 -28.39 1.39
N PRO A 811 -26.61 -27.92 1.31
CA PRO A 811 -27.16 -27.30 0.11
C PRO A 811 -26.53 -25.93 -0.19
N GLU A 812 -26.65 -25.49 -1.45
CA GLU A 812 -26.07 -24.26 -2.01
C GLU A 812 -26.35 -23.00 -1.18
N VAL A 813 -25.36 -22.09 -1.12
CA VAL A 813 -25.42 -20.84 -0.35
C VAL A 813 -26.10 -19.75 -1.19
N PRO A 814 -27.11 -19.02 -0.66
CA PRO A 814 -27.79 -17.93 -1.40
C PRO A 814 -26.89 -16.73 -1.75
N GLU A 815 -27.11 -16.16 -2.94
CA GLU A 815 -26.35 -15.16 -3.71
C GLU A 815 -26.00 -13.78 -3.07
N HIS A 816 -26.29 -13.53 -1.79
CA HIS A 816 -26.45 -12.16 -1.27
C HIS A 816 -25.22 -11.46 -0.65
N SER A 817 -23.95 -11.76 -0.99
CA SER A 817 -22.81 -11.14 -0.26
C SER A 817 -21.51 -10.86 -1.05
N LYS A 818 -21.59 -10.30 -2.26
CA LYS A 818 -20.40 -10.04 -3.11
C LYS A 818 -19.64 -8.71 -2.94
N SER A 819 -20.09 -7.72 -2.14
CA SER A 819 -19.57 -6.32 -2.28
C SER A 819 -18.53 -5.79 -1.27
N PHE A 820 -18.00 -6.60 -0.33
CA PHE A 820 -17.20 -6.07 0.80
C PHE A 820 -15.67 -6.28 0.71
N LEU A 821 -15.15 -7.05 -0.26
CA LEU A 821 -13.77 -7.58 -0.18
C LEU A 821 -12.74 -6.95 -1.09
N ASN A 822 -13.15 -6.21 -2.13
CA ASN A 822 -12.21 -5.65 -3.11
C ASN A 822 -11.36 -4.49 -2.55
N THR A 823 -11.64 -4.00 -1.33
CA THR A 823 -10.94 -2.85 -0.72
C THR A 823 -9.76 -3.24 0.19
N LEU A 824 -9.43 -4.53 0.34
CA LEU A 824 -8.42 -5.01 1.30
C LEU A 824 -7.11 -5.51 0.67
N GLY A 825 -6.93 -5.33 -0.66
CA GLY A 825 -5.79 -5.84 -1.42
C GLY A 825 -4.42 -5.19 -1.17
N GLN A 826 -4.31 -4.18 -0.29
CA GLN A 826 -2.98 -3.71 0.13
C GLN A 826 -2.44 -4.59 1.26
N PRO A 827 -1.17 -5.05 1.22
CA PRO A 827 -0.59 -5.81 2.31
C PRO A 827 -0.65 -4.96 3.59
N ARG A 828 -1.55 -5.37 4.51
CA ARG A 828 -1.77 -4.71 5.81
C ARG A 828 -0.49 -4.60 6.63
N ASP A 829 0.52 -5.42 6.36
CA ASP A 829 1.79 -5.45 7.08
C ASP A 829 2.73 -4.28 6.71
N SER A 830 2.70 -3.79 5.46
CA SER A 830 3.46 -2.59 5.04
C SER A 830 2.93 -1.31 5.73
N LEU A 831 1.61 -1.14 5.79
CA LEU A 831 0.97 0.00 6.45
C LEU A 831 1.14 -0.02 7.98
N ARG A 832 1.24 -1.21 8.56
CA ARG A 832 1.41 -1.40 10.00
C ARG A 832 2.82 -1.06 10.49
N ASN A 833 3.85 -1.31 9.69
CA ASN A 833 5.25 -1.02 10.05
C ASN A 833 5.57 0.48 9.92
N VAL A 834 5.07 1.15 8.88
CA VAL A 834 5.18 2.62 8.76
C VAL A 834 4.31 3.33 9.79
N GLY A 835 3.10 2.82 10.04
CA GLY A 835 2.23 3.33 11.09
C GLY A 835 2.88 3.24 12.49
N ARG A 836 3.79 2.29 12.73
CA ARG A 836 4.55 2.18 13.98
C ARG A 836 5.79 3.07 14.02
N GLY A 837 6.56 3.17 12.94
CA GLY A 837 7.71 4.08 12.84
C GLY A 837 7.28 5.56 12.92
N VAL A 838 6.20 5.94 12.24
CA VAL A 838 5.62 7.29 12.33
C VAL A 838 5.01 7.53 13.72
N VAL A 839 4.38 6.52 14.33
CA VAL A 839 3.91 6.64 15.72
C VAL A 839 5.10 6.81 16.69
N ALA A 840 6.22 6.12 16.50
CA ALA A 840 7.44 6.28 17.30
C ALA A 840 8.08 7.68 17.14
N VAL A 841 8.18 8.21 15.91
CA VAL A 841 8.58 9.61 15.65
C VAL A 841 7.66 10.59 16.36
N THR A 842 6.35 10.31 16.41
CA THR A 842 5.37 11.18 17.08
C THR A 842 5.29 11.01 18.60
N GLU A 843 5.81 9.91 19.16
CA GLU A 843 5.73 9.59 20.60
C GLU A 843 6.98 10.07 21.38
N GLU A 844 8.17 10.06 20.74
CA GLU A 844 9.47 10.39 21.36
C GLU A 844 10.02 11.79 21.02
N ASP A 845 9.66 12.40 19.88
CA ASP A 845 10.27 13.65 19.40
C ASP A 845 9.35 14.88 19.49
N ASP A 846 8.83 15.14 20.71
CA ASP A 846 7.96 16.30 21.03
C ASP A 846 8.67 17.65 20.79
N GLY A 847 10.00 17.65 20.67
CA GLY A 847 10.84 18.80 20.34
C GLY A 847 11.22 18.86 18.86
N GLY A 848 11.62 17.75 18.22
CA GLY A 848 12.24 17.76 16.89
C GLY A 848 11.32 18.10 15.72
N VAL A 849 10.02 17.78 15.76
CA VAL A 849 9.07 18.20 14.69
C VAL A 849 8.80 19.70 14.75
N LYS A 850 8.67 20.26 15.95
CA LYS A 850 8.49 21.71 16.14
C LYS A 850 9.78 22.45 15.81
N THR A 851 10.93 21.91 16.21
CA THR A 851 12.26 22.50 15.94
C THR A 851 12.66 22.40 14.46
N SER A 852 12.35 21.31 13.76
CA SER A 852 12.59 21.18 12.31
C SER A 852 11.68 22.10 11.48
N LEU A 853 10.43 22.30 11.89
CA LEU A 853 9.50 23.25 11.26
C LEU A 853 9.86 24.71 11.60
N GLU A 854 10.21 25.02 12.85
CA GLU A 854 10.58 26.37 13.31
C GLU A 854 11.97 26.79 12.84
N GLN A 855 12.96 25.90 12.78
CA GLN A 855 14.29 26.21 12.21
C GLN A 855 14.24 26.38 10.68
N GLY A 856 13.27 25.76 10.00
CA GLY A 856 12.94 26.07 8.60
C GLY A 856 12.42 27.50 8.41
N ALA A 857 11.71 28.04 9.41
CA ALA A 857 11.14 29.39 9.42
C ALA A 857 12.06 30.47 10.03
N ALA A 858 12.96 30.13 10.96
CA ALA A 858 13.70 31.09 11.80
C ALA A 858 15.06 31.55 11.23
N GLY A 859 15.41 31.20 9.99
CA GLY A 859 16.69 31.60 9.39
C GLY A 859 16.59 32.78 8.44
N GLU A 860 16.61 34.03 8.93
CA GLU A 860 16.81 35.25 8.10
C GLU A 860 18.17 35.28 7.35
N ARG A 861 18.95 34.18 7.37
CA ARG A 861 20.25 34.04 6.69
C ARG A 861 20.51 32.67 6.03
N ARG A 862 19.50 31.82 5.77
CA ARG A 862 19.70 30.53 5.07
C ARG A 862 19.20 30.57 3.62
N SER A 863 19.89 29.86 2.73
CA SER A 863 19.62 29.83 1.28
C SER A 863 18.23 29.24 0.96
N LYS A 864 17.45 29.92 0.09
CA LYS A 864 16.08 29.55 -0.33
C LYS A 864 15.86 28.06 -0.69
N PRO A 865 16.81 27.29 -1.26
CA PRO A 865 16.57 25.90 -1.66
C PRO A 865 16.58 24.88 -0.52
N ALA A 866 17.38 25.10 0.53
CA ALA A 866 17.40 24.23 1.73
C ALA A 866 16.07 24.31 2.50
N GLN A 867 15.38 25.47 2.44
CA GLN A 867 14.01 25.62 2.92
C GLN A 867 13.03 24.75 2.12
N GLY A 868 13.10 24.73 0.79
CA GLY A 868 12.15 23.97 -0.05
C GLY A 868 12.10 22.46 0.25
N SER A 869 13.25 21.79 0.31
CA SER A 869 13.33 20.34 0.58
C SER A 869 12.85 19.94 1.99
N ALA A 870 13.22 20.72 3.01
CA ALA A 870 12.80 20.48 4.39
C ALA A 870 11.30 20.73 4.58
N VAL A 871 10.78 21.77 3.95
CA VAL A 871 9.34 22.11 3.91
C VAL A 871 8.53 20.95 3.33
N THR A 872 8.94 20.40 2.18
CA THR A 872 8.15 19.34 1.54
C THR A 872 8.22 17.99 2.26
N GLN A 873 9.32 17.66 2.96
CA GLN A 873 9.32 16.50 3.86
C GLN A 873 8.42 16.73 5.09
N GLY A 874 8.44 17.95 5.65
CA GLY A 874 7.55 18.36 6.74
C GLY A 874 6.07 18.23 6.35
N GLU A 875 5.71 18.68 5.14
CA GLU A 875 4.39 18.49 4.54
C GLU A 875 4.03 17.01 4.39
N ASN A 876 4.91 16.19 3.81
CA ASN A 876 4.71 14.74 3.63
C ASN A 876 4.45 14.04 4.98
N SER A 877 5.24 14.38 5.99
CA SER A 877 5.14 13.81 7.34
C SER A 877 3.85 14.26 8.02
N GLN A 878 3.50 15.54 7.93
CA GLN A 878 2.27 16.08 8.51
C GLN A 878 1.02 15.54 7.79
N ARG A 879 1.04 15.41 6.46
CA ARG A 879 0.01 14.73 5.67
C ARG A 879 -0.23 13.31 6.18
N GLN A 880 0.83 12.53 6.39
CA GLN A 880 0.74 11.17 6.92
C GLN A 880 0.16 11.13 8.35
N ARG A 881 0.54 12.06 9.22
CA ARG A 881 -0.02 12.18 10.58
C ARG A 881 -1.51 12.46 10.57
N VAL A 882 -1.93 13.35 9.68
CA VAL A 882 -3.34 13.74 9.50
C VAL A 882 -4.15 12.54 8.97
N GLN A 883 -3.58 11.76 8.05
CA GLN A 883 -4.19 10.51 7.60
C GLN A 883 -4.36 9.50 8.75
N ILE A 884 -3.37 9.37 9.65
CA ILE A 884 -3.49 8.50 10.84
C ILE A 884 -4.60 9.00 11.79
N ALA A 885 -4.68 10.31 12.03
CA ALA A 885 -5.75 10.92 12.82
C ALA A 885 -7.13 10.65 12.18
N ALA A 886 -7.27 10.80 10.86
CA ALA A 886 -8.51 10.52 10.14
C ALA A 886 -9.00 9.09 10.38
N VAL A 887 -8.12 8.09 10.34
CA VAL A 887 -8.46 6.69 10.61
C VAL A 887 -9.05 6.50 12.01
N ASP A 888 -8.47 7.14 13.03
CA ASP A 888 -8.99 7.05 14.40
C ASP A 888 -10.31 7.81 14.58
N MET A 889 -10.50 8.91 13.87
CA MET A 889 -11.75 9.67 13.86
C MET A 889 -12.88 8.90 13.15
N ILE A 890 -12.58 8.21 12.06
CA ILE A 890 -13.52 7.29 11.39
C ILE A 890 -13.93 6.14 12.32
N LYS A 891 -12.98 5.55 13.07
CA LYS A 891 -13.32 4.53 14.08
C LYS A 891 -14.24 5.08 15.16
N SER A 892 -14.00 6.32 15.59
CA SER A 892 -14.81 7.00 16.60
C SER A 892 -16.23 7.27 16.07
N LEU A 893 -16.35 7.76 14.83
CA LEU A 893 -17.62 7.93 14.11
C LEU A 893 -18.44 6.63 14.09
N ILE A 894 -17.83 5.53 13.62
CA ILE A 894 -18.49 4.21 13.56
C ILE A 894 -18.88 3.72 14.96
N THR A 895 -18.02 3.94 15.95
CA THR A 895 -18.28 3.52 17.34
C THR A 895 -19.47 4.27 17.94
N ASN A 896 -19.55 5.58 17.70
CA ASN A 896 -20.65 6.41 18.20
C ASN A 896 -21.97 6.08 17.53
N TYR A 897 -21.97 5.80 16.22
CA TYR A 897 -23.13 5.26 15.51
C TYR A 897 -23.61 3.93 16.13
N ARG A 898 -22.70 2.98 16.37
CA ARG A 898 -23.03 1.68 16.99
C ARG A 898 -23.58 1.80 18.42
N ARG A 899 -23.22 2.87 19.14
CA ARG A 899 -23.73 3.17 20.48
C ARG A 899 -25.09 3.87 20.46
N GLY A 900 -25.56 4.32 19.30
CA GLY A 900 -26.74 5.17 19.18
C GLY A 900 -26.54 6.57 19.76
N ASP A 901 -25.29 7.02 19.96
CA ASP A 901 -24.98 8.34 20.52
C ASP A 901 -24.97 9.38 19.39
N ILE A 902 -26.14 9.95 19.12
CA ILE A 902 -26.36 10.89 18.01
C ILE A 902 -25.49 12.15 18.18
N VAL A 903 -25.36 12.68 19.40
CA VAL A 903 -24.58 13.90 19.66
C VAL A 903 -23.10 13.65 19.43
N ALA A 904 -22.56 12.54 19.95
CA ALA A 904 -21.16 12.19 19.72
C ALA A 904 -20.88 11.85 18.24
N LEU A 905 -21.87 11.29 17.53
CA LEU A 905 -21.80 11.03 16.10
C LEU A 905 -21.72 12.34 15.30
N GLU A 906 -22.55 13.35 15.61
CA GLU A 906 -22.50 14.67 14.98
C GLU A 906 -21.14 15.35 15.19
N VAL A 907 -20.63 15.34 16.43
CA VAL A 907 -19.31 15.91 16.75
C VAL A 907 -18.20 15.20 15.98
N SER A 908 -18.20 13.86 15.96
CA SER A 908 -17.16 13.08 15.25
C SER A 908 -17.18 13.33 13.75
N SER A 909 -18.37 13.53 13.17
CA SER A 909 -18.55 13.90 11.77
C SER A 909 -17.93 15.27 11.47
N SER A 910 -18.28 16.29 12.25
CA SER A 910 -17.76 17.66 12.05
C SER A 910 -16.24 17.71 12.17
N GLN A 911 -15.67 17.00 13.15
CA GLN A 911 -14.22 16.95 13.30
C GLN A 911 -13.53 16.26 12.11
N LEU A 912 -14.12 15.18 11.56
CA LEU A 912 -13.57 14.49 10.38
C LEU A 912 -13.57 15.42 9.15
N GLN A 913 -14.67 16.16 8.94
CA GLN A 913 -14.76 17.15 7.85
C GLN A 913 -13.75 18.29 8.01
N GLU A 914 -13.59 18.80 9.22
CA GLU A 914 -12.60 19.83 9.54
C GLU A 914 -11.17 19.35 9.23
N LEU A 915 -10.84 18.11 9.60
CA LEU A 915 -9.55 17.50 9.31
C LEU A 915 -9.28 17.38 7.81
N ILE A 916 -10.28 16.95 7.02
CA ILE A 916 -10.16 16.84 5.56
C ILE A 916 -9.92 18.23 4.93
N ASN A 917 -10.58 19.27 5.43
CA ASN A 917 -10.39 20.64 4.93
C ASN A 917 -9.03 21.23 5.28
N ASP A 918 -8.52 20.99 6.49
CA ASP A 918 -7.18 21.40 6.86
C ASP A 918 -6.13 20.67 5.98
N LEU A 919 -6.35 19.37 5.72
CA LEU A 919 -5.50 18.59 4.82
C LEU A 919 -5.52 19.16 3.40
N ASN A 920 -6.69 19.52 2.86
CA ASN A 920 -6.80 20.17 1.55
C ASN A 920 -6.03 21.49 1.49
N SER A 921 -6.03 22.26 2.58
CA SER A 921 -5.31 23.53 2.68
C SER A 921 -3.80 23.32 2.70
N LEU A 922 -3.31 22.35 3.46
CA LEU A 922 -1.89 21.97 3.48
C LEU A 922 -1.43 21.53 2.08
N LEU A 923 -2.19 20.67 1.41
CA LEU A 923 -1.88 20.23 0.05
C LEU A 923 -1.90 21.40 -0.95
N GLY A 924 -2.80 22.38 -0.75
CA GLY A 924 -2.90 23.57 -1.59
C GLY A 924 -1.69 24.49 -1.51
N SER A 925 -0.84 24.35 -0.49
CA SER A 925 0.34 25.19 -0.29
C SER A 925 1.60 24.73 -1.02
N SER A 926 1.54 23.62 -1.77
CA SER A 926 2.67 23.04 -2.48
C SER A 926 2.31 22.62 -3.89
N SER A 927 3.17 22.96 -4.86
CA SER A 927 2.96 22.69 -6.29
C SER A 927 2.92 21.19 -6.63
N ALA A 928 3.47 20.34 -5.76
CA ALA A 928 3.48 18.89 -5.95
C ALA A 928 2.11 18.22 -5.75
N TYR A 929 1.14 18.93 -5.17
CA TYR A 929 -0.13 18.36 -4.73
C TYR A 929 -1.37 19.06 -5.29
N LEU A 930 -1.28 19.67 -6.47
CA LEU A 930 -2.39 20.44 -7.05
C LEU A 930 -3.09 19.67 -8.18
N LEU A 931 -4.38 19.43 -8.05
CA LEU A 931 -5.21 18.92 -9.15
C LEU A 931 -5.20 19.87 -10.35
N GLY A 932 -5.17 21.18 -10.09
CA GLY A 932 -5.14 22.21 -11.12
C GLY A 932 -3.95 22.08 -12.07
N SER A 933 -2.77 21.73 -11.54
CA SER A 933 -1.57 21.52 -12.37
C SER A 933 -1.72 20.30 -13.30
N TRP A 934 -2.33 19.22 -12.82
CA TRP A 934 -2.59 18.02 -13.63
C TRP A 934 -3.57 18.30 -14.77
N ILE A 935 -4.70 18.94 -14.47
CA ILE A 935 -5.72 19.30 -15.46
C ILE A 935 -5.18 20.33 -16.46
N GLN A 936 -4.38 21.28 -15.99
CA GLN A 936 -3.76 22.26 -16.87
C GLN A 936 -2.76 21.60 -17.82
N SER A 937 -1.94 20.67 -17.32
CA SER A 937 -1.02 19.88 -18.16
C SER A 937 -1.78 19.14 -19.25
N ALA A 938 -2.91 18.50 -18.91
CA ALA A 938 -3.77 17.84 -19.88
C ALA A 938 -4.33 18.83 -20.92
N SER A 939 -4.88 19.96 -20.46
CA SER A 939 -5.52 20.97 -21.30
C SER A 939 -4.56 21.66 -22.26
N ASN A 940 -3.26 21.72 -21.95
CA ASN A 940 -2.25 22.38 -22.78
C ASN A 940 -1.91 21.62 -24.07
N TRP A 941 -2.37 20.38 -24.22
CA TRP A 941 -2.11 19.55 -25.39
C TRP A 941 -2.98 19.85 -26.61
N SER A 942 -4.07 20.61 -26.43
CA SER A 942 -4.93 20.98 -27.54
C SER A 942 -5.54 22.35 -27.34
N ASN A 943 -5.72 23.07 -28.43
CA ASN A 943 -6.52 24.30 -28.45
C ASN A 943 -7.97 24.02 -28.86
N ASP A 944 -8.29 22.81 -29.32
CA ASP A 944 -9.64 22.40 -29.67
C ASP A 944 -10.49 22.20 -28.40
N THR A 945 -11.67 22.82 -28.36
CA THR A 945 -12.52 22.81 -27.18
C THR A 945 -13.02 21.41 -26.84
N GLN A 946 -13.36 20.60 -27.85
CA GLN A 946 -13.91 19.26 -27.63
C GLN A 946 -12.83 18.30 -27.13
N GLU A 947 -11.64 18.34 -27.72
CA GLU A 947 -10.49 17.55 -27.28
C GLU A 947 -10.05 17.96 -25.86
N ARG A 948 -10.02 19.27 -25.55
CA ARG A 948 -9.72 19.74 -24.19
C ARG A 948 -10.71 19.21 -23.15
N SER A 949 -11.99 19.18 -23.48
CA SER A 949 -13.01 18.57 -22.60
C SER A 949 -12.76 17.07 -22.40
N LEU A 950 -12.36 16.35 -23.45
CA LEU A 950 -12.05 14.93 -23.37
C LEU A 950 -10.78 14.65 -22.55
N LEU A 951 -9.71 15.42 -22.76
CA LEU A 951 -8.47 15.38 -21.98
C LEU A 951 -8.73 15.63 -20.49
N ARG A 952 -9.52 16.66 -20.18
CA ARG A 952 -9.94 16.96 -18.80
C ARG A 952 -10.73 15.80 -18.19
N ARG A 953 -11.73 15.27 -18.91
CA ARG A 953 -12.53 14.14 -18.44
C ARG A 953 -11.65 12.91 -18.18
N ASN A 954 -10.74 12.58 -19.09
CA ASN A 954 -9.76 11.50 -18.92
C ASN A 954 -8.92 11.69 -17.66
N SER A 955 -8.42 12.92 -17.43
CA SER A 955 -7.59 13.26 -16.27
C SER A 955 -8.32 13.08 -14.93
N LEU A 956 -9.63 13.34 -14.89
CA LEU A 956 -10.47 13.21 -13.70
C LEU A 956 -10.87 11.76 -13.47
N TYR A 957 -11.42 11.09 -14.49
CA TYR A 957 -11.80 9.68 -14.39
C TYR A 957 -10.65 8.81 -13.91
N GLN A 958 -9.44 9.00 -14.45
CA GLN A 958 -8.28 8.20 -14.06
C GLN A 958 -8.02 8.22 -12.55
N ILE A 959 -8.21 9.36 -11.88
CA ILE A 959 -7.93 9.53 -10.45
C ILE A 959 -9.16 9.30 -9.55
N SER A 960 -10.30 8.89 -10.12
CA SER A 960 -11.56 8.64 -9.39
C SER A 960 -12.18 7.30 -9.77
N LEU A 961 -13.15 7.30 -10.69
CA LEU A 961 -13.95 6.13 -11.08
C LEU A 961 -13.18 5.12 -11.94
N TRP A 962 -12.14 5.60 -12.63
CA TRP A 962 -11.31 4.89 -13.60
C TRP A 962 -12.06 4.46 -14.86
N GLY A 963 -13.22 3.82 -14.73
CA GLY A 963 -14.16 3.50 -15.79
C GLY A 963 -15.52 4.22 -15.64
N PRO A 964 -16.46 4.00 -16.57
CA PRO A 964 -17.76 4.70 -16.60
C PRO A 964 -18.66 4.45 -15.38
N ASN A 965 -18.54 3.28 -14.74
CA ASN A 965 -19.39 2.84 -13.63
C ASN A 965 -18.59 2.60 -12.34
N GLY A 966 -17.36 3.14 -12.24
CA GLY A 966 -16.51 2.89 -11.07
C GLY A 966 -15.83 1.52 -11.09
N GLU A 967 -15.54 1.00 -12.29
CA GLU A 967 -14.97 -0.33 -12.54
C GLU A 967 -13.72 -0.62 -11.68
N ILE A 968 -12.85 0.39 -11.52
CA ILE A 968 -11.64 0.31 -10.68
C ILE A 968 -11.57 1.53 -9.76
N LEU A 969 -12.68 1.76 -9.04
CA LEU A 969 -12.89 2.89 -8.14
C LEU A 969 -11.68 3.15 -7.21
N ASP A 970 -11.21 4.39 -7.21
CA ASP A 970 -10.15 4.94 -6.36
C ASP A 970 -8.74 4.33 -6.54
N TYR A 971 -8.52 3.45 -7.54
CA TYR A 971 -7.21 2.79 -7.73
C TYR A 971 -6.04 3.77 -7.83
N ALA A 972 -6.25 4.88 -8.55
CA ALA A 972 -5.26 5.92 -8.74
C ALA A 972 -5.65 7.24 -8.06
N VAL A 973 -6.43 7.17 -6.97
CA VAL A 973 -6.82 8.36 -6.21
C VAL A 973 -5.59 9.11 -5.66
N LYS A 974 -5.64 10.44 -5.74
CA LYS A 974 -4.54 11.31 -5.31
C LYS A 974 -4.94 12.11 -4.08
N GLN A 975 -4.01 12.25 -3.14
CA GLN A 975 -4.10 13.24 -2.05
C GLN A 975 -3.68 14.61 -2.60
N TRP A 976 -4.56 15.24 -3.38
CA TRP A 976 -4.34 16.54 -4.00
C TRP A 976 -5.34 17.58 -3.53
N ASN A 977 -4.90 18.84 -3.47
CA ASN A 977 -5.78 19.99 -3.38
C ASN A 977 -6.78 19.96 -4.56
N GLY A 978 -8.05 20.21 -4.27
CA GLY A 978 -9.15 20.07 -5.22
C GLY A 978 -9.75 18.65 -5.26
N VAL A 979 -8.98 17.59 -5.01
CA VAL A 979 -9.55 16.26 -4.78
C VAL A 979 -10.10 16.15 -3.34
N MET A 980 -9.39 16.76 -2.39
CA MET A 980 -9.69 16.71 -0.96
C MET A 980 -10.67 17.78 -0.46
N GLN A 981 -11.00 18.77 -1.28
CA GLN A 981 -11.72 20.00 -0.87
C GLN A 981 -13.16 19.73 -0.41
N ASN A 982 -13.78 20.75 0.19
CA ASN A 982 -15.22 20.87 0.41
C ASN A 982 -15.64 22.31 0.10
N ASP A 983 -16.48 22.54 -0.91
CA ASP A 983 -16.95 23.89 -1.27
C ASP A 983 -18.10 24.42 -0.37
N CYS A 984 -18.71 23.58 0.47
CA CYS A 984 -19.89 24.00 1.25
C CYS A 984 -19.59 24.94 2.43
N LEU A 985 -18.33 25.16 2.83
CA LEU A 985 -17.97 25.94 4.02
C LEU A 985 -17.35 27.32 3.75
N ALA A 986 -17.06 27.66 2.48
CA ALA A 986 -16.49 28.95 2.12
C ALA A 986 -17.54 30.09 2.12
N SER A 987 -18.84 29.77 1.94
CA SER A 987 -19.93 30.74 1.86
C SER A 987 -20.51 31.16 3.21
N SER A 988 -20.19 30.48 4.32
CA SER A 988 -20.74 30.78 5.65
C SER A 988 -19.83 31.65 6.54
N ARG A 989 -18.63 32.01 6.08
CA ARG A 989 -17.67 32.82 6.85
C ARG A 989 -17.59 34.30 6.46
N SER A 990 -18.36 34.77 5.48
CA SER A 990 -18.41 36.19 5.09
C SER A 990 -19.49 37.01 5.81
N THR A 991 -20.27 36.41 6.70
CA THR A 991 -21.27 37.11 7.53
C THR A 991 -21.06 36.76 8.99
N HIS A 992 -20.06 37.36 9.62
CA HIS A 992 -19.91 37.59 11.06
C HIS A 992 -18.42 37.66 11.42
N ARG A 993 -17.82 38.86 11.30
CA ARG A 993 -16.67 39.31 12.10
C ARG A 993 -16.37 40.76 11.74
N ASP A 994 -17.07 41.67 12.38
CA ASP A 994 -16.54 43.00 12.72
C ASP A 994 -16.96 43.30 14.15
N THR A 995 -16.09 42.95 15.09
CA THR A 995 -16.00 43.57 16.43
C THR A 995 -14.66 43.16 17.04
N PRO A 996 -13.80 44.12 17.43
CA PRO A 996 -12.46 43.84 17.95
C PRO A 996 -12.51 43.39 19.43
N PRO A 997 -11.51 42.63 19.91
CA PRO A 997 -11.51 42.11 21.27
C PRO A 997 -10.98 43.14 22.27
N CYS A 998 -11.75 43.44 23.32
CA CYS A 998 -11.24 44.11 24.52
C CYS A 998 -10.85 43.06 25.58
N HIS A 999 -9.63 43.20 26.11
CA HIS A 999 -9.06 42.43 27.22
C HIS A 999 -9.61 42.89 28.60
N PRO A 1000 -9.36 42.15 29.71
CA PRO A 1000 -10.38 41.85 30.72
C PRO A 1000 -10.11 42.53 32.06
N GLN A 1001 -11.14 42.98 32.77
CA GLN A 1001 -11.07 43.18 34.22
C GLN A 1001 -12.38 42.78 34.90
N ALA A 1002 -12.20 42.17 36.07
CA ALA A 1002 -13.19 41.46 36.88
C ALA A 1002 -14.00 42.40 37.79
N LEU A 1003 -15.12 41.85 38.30
CA LEU A 1003 -15.91 42.27 39.48
C LEU A 1003 -16.71 43.58 39.26
N HIS A 1004 -17.98 43.78 39.62
CA HIS A 1004 -18.79 43.35 40.75
C HIS A 1004 -20.29 43.67 40.46
N HIS A 1005 -21.19 42.92 41.10
CA HIS A 1005 -22.53 43.31 41.59
C HIS A 1005 -23.70 43.72 40.67
N CYS A 1006 -24.73 42.85 40.72
CA CYS A 1006 -26.12 43.11 41.08
C CYS A 1006 -26.83 44.39 40.62
N GLY A 1007 -27.98 44.20 39.94
CA GLY A 1007 -29.23 44.79 40.41
C GLY A 1007 -30.07 45.57 39.40
N ARG A 1008 -31.10 44.88 38.87
CA ARG A 1008 -32.51 45.30 38.72
C ARG A 1008 -32.91 46.61 37.97
N LEU A 1009 -33.92 46.38 37.11
CA LEU A 1009 -35.11 47.22 36.77
C LEU A 1009 -34.97 48.35 35.73
N VAL A 1010 -35.47 48.07 34.50
CA VAL A 1010 -36.67 48.66 33.82
C VAL A 1010 -37.14 50.05 34.29
N PRO A 1011 -37.70 51.00 33.46
CA PRO A 1011 -38.09 50.96 32.02
C PRO A 1011 -37.64 52.18 31.16
N ALA A 1012 -38.03 52.13 29.86
CA ALA A 1012 -38.05 53.16 28.81
C ALA A 1012 -39.00 54.37 29.12
N PRO A 1013 -39.42 55.29 28.19
CA PRO A 1013 -39.07 55.51 26.76
C PRO A 1013 -39.00 57.01 26.29
N HIS A 1014 -38.75 57.23 24.97
CA HIS A 1014 -39.03 58.42 24.12
C HIS A 1014 -38.28 59.74 24.46
N SER A 1015 -37.93 60.69 23.59
CA SER A 1015 -38.28 61.09 22.22
C SER A 1015 -37.22 62.12 21.72
N ALA A 1016 -37.23 62.37 20.41
CA ALA A 1016 -36.65 63.48 19.61
C ALA A 1016 -36.35 64.82 20.34
N THR A 1017 -35.46 65.70 19.90
CA THR A 1017 -35.43 66.42 18.60
C THR A 1017 -34.26 67.44 18.58
N VAL A 1018 -34.04 68.08 17.41
CA VAL A 1018 -33.26 69.32 17.12
C VAL A 1018 -31.75 69.10 16.98
N ASP A 1019 -31.07 69.50 15.91
CA ASP A 1019 -31.32 70.55 14.93
C ASP A 1019 -30.03 71.40 14.83
N VAL A 1020 -29.35 71.55 13.69
CA VAL A 1020 -28.58 72.80 13.45
C VAL A 1020 -27.11 72.66 12.96
N THR A 1021 -26.86 72.67 11.64
CA THR A 1021 -25.86 73.56 10.98
C THR A 1021 -24.56 72.98 10.34
N SER A 1022 -24.66 72.86 8.99
CA SER A 1022 -23.83 73.48 7.93
C SER A 1022 -22.44 72.97 7.46
N HIS A 1023 -22.47 72.48 6.20
CA HIS A 1023 -21.79 72.96 4.98
C HIS A 1023 -20.48 72.30 4.46
N GLY A 1024 -20.59 71.85 3.21
CA GLY A 1024 -19.52 71.49 2.26
C GLY A 1024 -20.03 70.59 1.12
N ARG A 1025 -20.73 71.17 0.11
CA ARG A 1025 -21.35 70.45 -1.02
C ARG A 1025 -20.41 70.20 -2.21
N HIS A 1026 -20.66 69.04 -2.83
CA HIS A 1026 -20.19 68.54 -4.12
C HIS A 1026 -20.85 69.18 -5.35
N HIS A 1027 -20.15 69.10 -6.50
CA HIS A 1027 -20.72 68.80 -7.82
C HIS A 1027 -19.63 68.32 -8.80
N LEU A 1028 -19.85 67.20 -9.50
CA LEU A 1028 -20.03 67.17 -10.97
C LEU A 1028 -20.21 65.74 -11.52
N THR A 1029 -21.01 65.71 -12.58
CA THR A 1029 -21.75 64.63 -13.26
C THR A 1029 -21.07 64.15 -14.56
N SER A 1030 -21.38 62.93 -15.05
CA SER A 1030 -22.16 62.75 -16.30
C SER A 1030 -22.15 61.30 -16.85
N TYR A 1031 -23.30 60.94 -17.42
CA TYR A 1031 -23.62 59.76 -18.24
C TYR A 1031 -23.74 60.21 -19.71
N ARG A 1032 -23.53 59.31 -20.69
CA ARG A 1032 -24.15 59.43 -22.04
C ARG A 1032 -24.34 58.08 -22.73
N HIS A 1033 -25.57 57.86 -23.19
CA HIS A 1033 -26.00 56.87 -24.20
C HIS A 1033 -25.95 57.48 -25.60
N ASN A 1034 -25.92 56.64 -26.64
CA ASN A 1034 -26.29 57.01 -28.01
C ASN A 1034 -27.21 55.95 -28.63
N THR A 1035 -28.10 56.41 -29.50
CA THR A 1035 -29.33 55.79 -30.02
C THR A 1035 -29.15 55.10 -31.39
N SER A 1036 -30.05 54.18 -31.78
CA SER A 1036 -31.10 54.47 -32.79
C SER A 1036 -31.79 53.23 -33.42
N LYS A 1037 -33.07 53.46 -33.76
CA LYS A 1037 -33.92 52.95 -34.86
C LYS A 1037 -35.00 51.88 -34.59
N ASP A 1038 -36.24 52.41 -34.63
CA ASP A 1038 -37.54 51.76 -34.87
C ASP A 1038 -37.67 51.13 -36.26
N VAL A 1039 -38.45 50.04 -36.36
CA VAL A 1039 -39.45 49.79 -37.44
C VAL A 1039 -40.64 49.03 -36.82
N THR A 1040 -41.85 49.52 -37.08
CA THR A 1040 -43.14 48.87 -36.77
C THR A 1040 -43.76 48.27 -38.03
N SER A 1041 -44.40 47.09 -37.93
CA SER A 1041 -45.86 46.89 -38.17
C SER A 1041 -46.29 45.45 -38.56
N ARG A 1042 -47.21 44.93 -37.74
CA ARG A 1042 -48.51 44.27 -38.05
C ARG A 1042 -48.60 42.95 -38.86
N GLY A 1043 -49.26 41.97 -38.23
CA GLY A 1043 -50.09 40.94 -38.87
C GLY A 1043 -50.68 39.94 -37.86
N ARG A 1044 -52.01 39.82 -37.78
CA ARG A 1044 -52.83 39.14 -36.74
C ARG A 1044 -52.99 37.63 -36.98
N HIS A 1045 -53.32 36.84 -35.95
CA HIS A 1045 -54.63 36.15 -35.78
C HIS A 1045 -54.75 35.48 -34.40
N HIS A 1046 -55.98 35.44 -33.90
CA HIS A 1046 -56.37 35.15 -32.51
C HIS A 1046 -57.41 34.02 -32.47
N LEU A 1047 -57.50 33.35 -31.31
CA LEU A 1047 -58.65 32.59 -30.75
C LEU A 1047 -58.86 31.19 -31.37
N VAL A 1048 -59.12 30.10 -30.63
CA VAL A 1048 -60.17 29.86 -29.62
C VAL A 1048 -59.80 28.63 -28.74
N ARG A 1049 -60.17 28.62 -27.44
CA ARG A 1049 -60.41 27.38 -26.62
C ARG A 1049 -61.92 27.11 -26.55
N PRO A 1050 -62.39 25.84 -26.40
CA PRO A 1050 -63.02 25.48 -25.11
C PRO A 1050 -62.97 23.98 -24.67
N ARG A 1051 -62.79 23.79 -23.35
CA ARG A 1051 -63.56 23.00 -22.34
C ARG A 1051 -64.08 21.54 -22.57
N VAL A 1052 -63.75 20.70 -21.55
CA VAL A 1052 -64.61 19.85 -20.65
C VAL A 1052 -64.91 18.37 -21.02
N SER A 1053 -64.44 17.40 -20.22
CA SER A 1053 -65.20 16.63 -19.18
C SER A 1053 -64.51 15.32 -18.72
N PHE A 1054 -65.01 14.79 -17.60
CA PHE A 1054 -64.48 13.81 -16.64
C PHE A 1054 -64.65 12.31 -17.01
N SER A 1055 -63.80 11.43 -16.47
CA SER A 1055 -64.20 10.30 -15.57
C SER A 1055 -62.97 9.48 -15.13
N GLY A 1056 -62.95 9.08 -13.86
CA GLY A 1056 -61.86 8.32 -13.25
C GLY A 1056 -62.17 6.84 -13.06
N LEU A 1057 -61.17 6.10 -12.57
CA LEU A 1057 -61.31 4.93 -11.69
C LEU A 1057 -59.97 4.77 -10.97
N GLY A 1058 -60.03 4.89 -9.63
CA GLY A 1058 -58.88 4.73 -8.76
C GLY A 1058 -58.67 3.28 -8.34
N LEU A 1059 -57.46 2.98 -7.89
CA LEU A 1059 -57.19 1.99 -6.85
C LEU A 1059 -56.02 2.50 -5.99
N SER A 1060 -56.28 2.52 -4.69
CA SER A 1060 -55.45 2.99 -3.58
C SER A 1060 -54.31 2.05 -3.20
N GLN A 1061 -53.15 2.58 -2.77
CA GLN A 1061 -52.35 2.17 -1.58
C GLN A 1061 -50.99 2.92 -1.52
N PRO A 1062 -50.28 2.97 -0.36
CA PRO A 1062 -50.34 4.01 0.65
C PRO A 1062 -49.16 5.00 0.62
N LYS A 1063 -49.37 6.16 1.26
CA LYS A 1063 -48.37 7.20 1.53
C LYS A 1063 -47.21 6.66 2.38
N HIS A 1064 -45.99 6.74 1.86
CA HIS A 1064 -44.77 6.79 2.68
C HIS A 1064 -44.42 8.26 2.99
N PRO A 1065 -43.88 8.57 4.18
CA PRO A 1065 -43.54 9.95 4.55
C PRO A 1065 -42.35 10.40 3.72
N GLY A 1066 -42.57 11.42 2.87
CA GLY A 1066 -41.53 12.04 2.08
C GLY A 1066 -40.51 12.77 2.96
N PHE A 1067 -39.23 12.56 2.65
CA PHE A 1067 -38.16 13.48 3.05
C PHE A 1067 -38.41 14.86 2.42
N PRO A 1068 -38.02 15.97 3.08
CA PRO A 1068 -38.27 17.30 2.56
C PRO A 1068 -37.44 17.56 1.29
N PRO A 1069 -38.03 18.08 0.21
CA PRO A 1069 -37.27 18.60 -0.92
C PRO A 1069 -36.86 20.03 -0.56
N ASN A 1070 -35.58 20.27 -0.27
CA ASN A 1070 -34.95 21.60 -0.33
C ASN A 1070 -33.43 21.45 -0.12
N LEU A 1071 -32.74 20.95 -1.15
CA LEU A 1071 -31.38 21.39 -1.44
C LEU A 1071 -31.52 22.39 -2.59
N SER A 1072 -31.28 23.67 -2.30
CA SER A 1072 -31.26 24.72 -3.33
C SER A 1072 -30.21 24.35 -4.39
N SER A 1073 -30.59 24.42 -5.66
CA SER A 1073 -29.83 24.05 -6.86
C SER A 1073 -28.61 24.95 -7.15
N SER A 1074 -28.05 25.63 -6.16
CA SER A 1074 -26.88 26.51 -6.28
C SER A 1074 -25.72 26.12 -5.35
N CYS A 1075 -25.78 24.96 -4.66
CA CYS A 1075 -24.76 24.50 -3.70
C CYS A 1075 -24.26 23.06 -3.99
N LEU A 1076 -24.21 22.68 -5.27
CA LEU A 1076 -23.71 21.37 -5.75
C LEU A 1076 -22.64 21.57 -6.83
N ARG A 1077 -21.50 22.16 -6.45
CA ARG A 1077 -20.23 22.20 -7.19
C ARG A 1077 -19.17 22.53 -6.13
N SER A 1078 -18.13 21.77 -5.85
CA SER A 1078 -17.61 20.49 -6.32
C SER A 1078 -16.67 19.97 -5.21
N THR A 1079 -16.32 18.68 -5.23
CA THR A 1079 -15.01 18.04 -4.87
C THR A 1079 -15.23 16.65 -4.27
N TYR A 1080 -14.21 15.79 -4.30
CA TYR A 1080 -14.41 14.33 -4.31
C TYR A 1080 -14.44 13.69 -2.90
N VAL A 1081 -13.37 13.85 -2.11
CA VAL A 1081 -13.21 13.08 -0.86
C VAL A 1081 -14.08 13.61 0.28
N ALA A 1082 -14.09 14.92 0.54
CA ALA A 1082 -14.84 15.46 1.66
C ALA A 1082 -16.36 15.24 1.51
N PRO A 1083 -16.98 15.46 0.33
CA PRO A 1083 -18.40 15.20 0.15
C PRO A 1083 -18.79 13.72 0.25
N ARG A 1084 -17.93 12.77 -0.18
CA ARG A 1084 -18.16 11.34 0.07
C ARG A 1084 -18.24 11.04 1.57
N TRP A 1085 -17.30 11.56 2.36
CA TRP A 1085 -17.33 11.41 3.83
C TRP A 1085 -18.48 12.18 4.47
N GLY A 1086 -18.90 13.30 3.90
CA GLY A 1086 -20.05 14.08 4.36
C GLY A 1086 -21.34 13.29 4.20
N ALA A 1087 -21.58 12.77 2.99
CA ALA A 1087 -22.72 11.92 2.68
C ALA A 1087 -22.75 10.66 3.56
N PHE A 1088 -21.59 10.05 3.84
CA PHE A 1088 -21.51 8.89 4.73
C PHE A 1088 -21.96 9.23 6.15
N SER A 1089 -21.42 10.31 6.71
CA SER A 1089 -21.80 10.78 8.04
C SER A 1089 -23.28 11.14 8.14
N GLU A 1090 -23.83 11.80 7.12
CA GLU A 1090 -25.25 12.14 7.05
C GLU A 1090 -26.14 10.89 6.97
N ALA A 1091 -25.74 9.90 6.18
CA ALA A 1091 -26.45 8.63 6.09
C ALA A 1091 -26.46 7.88 7.43
N LEU A 1092 -25.33 7.84 8.15
CA LEU A 1092 -25.25 7.28 9.50
C LEU A 1092 -26.15 8.04 10.49
N LEU A 1093 -26.13 9.37 10.45
CA LEU A 1093 -26.96 10.23 11.30
C LEU A 1093 -28.45 10.04 11.03
N SER A 1094 -28.84 9.97 9.76
CA SER A 1094 -30.22 9.72 9.34
C SER A 1094 -30.70 8.35 9.83
N ALA A 1095 -29.88 7.30 9.63
CA ALA A 1095 -30.18 5.95 10.11
C ALA A 1095 -30.33 5.91 11.64
N ALA A 1096 -29.41 6.54 12.37
CA ALA A 1096 -29.46 6.62 13.83
C ALA A 1096 -30.70 7.38 14.34
N LYS A 1097 -31.03 8.53 13.73
CA LYS A 1097 -32.23 9.33 14.09
C LYS A 1097 -33.54 8.61 13.79
N ALA A 1098 -33.57 7.84 12.70
CA ALA A 1098 -34.74 7.04 12.32
C ALA A 1098 -34.83 5.69 13.05
N GLY A 1099 -33.81 5.28 13.81
CA GLY A 1099 -33.76 3.99 14.49
C GLY A 1099 -33.68 2.80 13.53
N ILE A 1100 -33.15 2.99 12.33
CA ILE A 1100 -33.00 1.96 11.30
C ILE A 1100 -31.52 1.60 11.08
N ALA A 1101 -31.27 0.40 10.56
CA ALA A 1101 -29.92 0.00 10.16
C ALA A 1101 -29.44 0.82 8.95
N PHE A 1102 -28.15 1.13 8.92
CA PHE A 1102 -27.49 1.75 7.76
C PHE A 1102 -27.55 0.81 6.55
N ASP A 1103 -28.06 1.32 5.43
CA ASP A 1103 -28.16 0.60 4.16
C ASP A 1103 -26.97 0.96 3.26
N GLU A 1104 -25.99 0.05 3.20
CA GLU A 1104 -24.77 0.25 2.44
C GLU A 1104 -25.02 0.30 0.93
N ALA A 1105 -25.94 -0.50 0.40
CA ALA A 1105 -26.21 -0.55 -1.04
C ALA A 1105 -26.85 0.76 -1.51
N LYS A 1106 -27.83 1.26 -0.75
CA LYS A 1106 -28.46 2.56 -1.00
C LYS A 1106 -27.46 3.71 -0.87
N PHE A 1107 -26.57 3.66 0.12
CA PHE A 1107 -25.52 4.65 0.29
C PHE A 1107 -24.55 4.67 -0.90
N LYS A 1108 -24.02 3.51 -1.31
CA LYS A 1108 -23.12 3.39 -2.46
C LYS A 1108 -23.75 3.98 -3.73
N ALA A 1109 -24.99 3.61 -4.03
CA ALA A 1109 -25.73 4.16 -5.17
C ALA A 1109 -25.89 5.69 -5.08
N SER A 1110 -26.23 6.20 -3.90
CA SER A 1110 -26.40 7.64 -3.69
C SER A 1110 -25.10 8.43 -3.82
N VAL A 1111 -23.96 7.89 -3.37
CA VAL A 1111 -22.67 8.58 -3.44
C VAL A 1111 -22.08 8.51 -4.84
N PHE A 1112 -22.28 7.40 -5.55
CA PHE A 1112 -21.90 7.28 -6.94
C PHE A 1112 -22.57 8.36 -7.80
N GLU A 1113 -23.91 8.45 -7.74
CA GLU A 1113 -24.68 9.44 -8.52
C GLU A 1113 -24.54 10.87 -8.00
N GLY A 1114 -24.41 11.05 -6.68
CA GLY A 1114 -24.41 12.38 -6.06
C GLY A 1114 -23.05 13.06 -5.99
N VAL A 1115 -21.94 12.29 -6.03
CA VAL A 1115 -20.60 12.82 -5.79
C VAL A 1115 -19.57 12.29 -6.79
N GLU A 1116 -19.42 10.98 -6.92
CA GLU A 1116 -18.27 10.39 -7.62
C GLU A 1116 -18.35 10.60 -9.14
N LYS A 1117 -19.52 10.34 -9.74
CA LYS A 1117 -19.78 10.58 -11.16
C LYS A 1117 -19.78 12.07 -11.51
N PRO A 1118 -20.50 12.96 -10.79
CA PRO A 1118 -20.43 14.40 -11.03
C PRO A 1118 -19.01 14.97 -11.00
N PHE A 1119 -18.15 14.52 -10.07
CA PHE A 1119 -16.74 14.93 -10.04
C PHE A 1119 -15.99 14.49 -11.30
N SER A 1120 -16.19 13.24 -11.73
CA SER A 1120 -15.46 12.66 -12.86
C SER A 1120 -15.89 13.25 -14.21
N GLU A 1121 -17.12 13.77 -14.27
CA GLU A 1121 -17.71 14.43 -15.45
C GLU A 1121 -17.61 15.97 -15.39
N ASP A 1122 -16.96 16.53 -14.37
CA ASP A 1122 -16.87 17.98 -14.17
C ASP A 1122 -15.92 18.66 -15.17
N LEU A 1123 -16.50 19.40 -16.11
CA LEU A 1123 -15.76 20.18 -17.11
C LEU A 1123 -15.60 21.66 -16.75
N ASP A 1124 -16.33 22.16 -15.75
CA ASP A 1124 -16.49 23.60 -15.50
C ASP A 1124 -15.62 24.11 -14.35
N THR A 1125 -15.36 23.27 -13.34
CA THR A 1125 -14.72 23.74 -12.12
C THR A 1125 -13.26 24.14 -12.36
N PHE A 1126 -12.93 25.37 -11.95
CA PHE A 1126 -11.55 25.85 -11.96
C PHE A 1126 -10.80 25.37 -10.71
N TYR A 1127 -9.70 24.65 -10.94
CA TYR A 1127 -8.77 24.24 -9.89
C TYR A 1127 -7.47 25.04 -10.01
N PRO A 1128 -7.01 25.75 -8.97
CA PRO A 1128 -5.79 26.56 -9.04
C PRO A 1128 -4.55 25.70 -9.34
N PRO A 1129 -3.74 26.06 -10.36
CA PRO A 1129 -2.50 25.34 -10.68
C PRO A 1129 -1.28 25.90 -9.94
N THR A 1130 -1.47 26.89 -9.07
CA THR A 1130 -0.42 27.56 -8.30
C THR A 1130 -0.66 27.39 -6.80
N PRO A 1131 0.40 27.15 -6.01
CA PRO A 1131 0.26 26.94 -4.58
C PRO A 1131 -0.19 28.22 -3.85
N ILE A 1132 -1.01 28.05 -2.81
CA ILE A 1132 -1.54 29.12 -1.96
C ILE A 1132 -1.33 28.75 -0.50
N GLY A 1133 -0.75 29.68 0.26
CA GLY A 1133 -0.51 29.52 1.70
C GLY A 1133 0.95 29.20 2.03
N ASP A 1134 1.25 29.22 3.32
CA ASP A 1134 2.57 28.89 3.86
C ASP A 1134 2.51 27.47 4.45
N PRO A 1135 3.18 26.49 3.83
CA PRO A 1135 3.11 25.10 4.26
C PRO A 1135 3.61 24.86 5.67
N VAL A 1136 4.61 25.61 6.13
CA VAL A 1136 5.18 25.46 7.48
C VAL A 1136 4.17 25.94 8.51
N LYS A 1137 3.59 27.13 8.29
CA LYS A 1137 2.57 27.68 9.22
C LYS A 1137 1.35 26.78 9.30
N LEU A 1138 0.89 26.26 8.17
CA LEU A 1138 -0.22 25.31 8.12
C LEU A 1138 0.13 24.01 8.85
N ALA A 1139 1.32 23.45 8.61
CA ALA A 1139 1.76 22.23 9.27
C ALA A 1139 1.90 22.39 10.80
N VAL A 1140 2.45 23.51 11.27
CA VAL A 1140 2.55 23.84 12.70
C VAL A 1140 1.17 24.02 13.32
N SER A 1141 0.28 24.79 12.68
CA SER A 1141 -1.09 25.01 13.15
C SER A 1141 -1.87 23.69 13.25
N MET A 1142 -1.79 22.84 12.23
CA MET A 1142 -2.40 21.51 12.23
C MET A 1142 -1.76 20.61 13.30
N HIS A 1143 -0.44 20.67 13.48
CA HIS A 1143 0.22 19.93 14.54
C HIS A 1143 -0.35 20.34 15.90
N GLU A 1144 -0.40 21.62 16.22
CA GLU A 1144 -0.94 22.09 17.51
C GLU A 1144 -2.42 21.73 17.70
N LYS A 1145 -3.21 21.84 16.64
CA LYS A 1145 -4.65 21.51 16.64
C LYS A 1145 -4.93 20.03 16.89
N TYR A 1146 -4.22 19.13 16.20
CA TYR A 1146 -4.47 17.69 16.28
C TYR A 1146 -3.56 16.97 17.27
N ARG A 1147 -2.49 17.60 17.77
CA ARG A 1147 -1.59 17.05 18.80
C ARG A 1147 -2.36 16.49 19.99
N PRO A 1148 -3.39 17.15 20.56
CA PRO A 1148 -4.24 16.60 21.61
C PRO A 1148 -4.76 15.19 21.34
N LEU A 1149 -5.07 14.81 20.09
CA LEU A 1149 -5.53 13.45 19.79
C LEU A 1149 -4.44 12.38 20.02
N PHE A 1150 -3.18 12.78 19.86
CA PHE A 1150 -2.00 11.94 20.06
C PHE A 1150 -1.47 12.05 21.50
N THR A 1151 -1.47 13.26 22.08
CA THR A 1151 -1.12 13.46 23.49
C THR A 1151 -2.20 12.96 24.43
N HIS A 1152 -3.49 12.88 24.09
CA HIS A 1152 -4.49 12.18 24.94
C HIS A 1152 -4.23 10.68 25.03
N ARG A 1153 -3.53 10.05 24.08
CA ARG A 1153 -3.01 8.69 24.26
C ARG A 1153 -1.83 8.68 25.25
N LYS A 1154 -0.91 9.65 25.15
CA LYS A 1154 0.24 9.80 26.06
C LYS A 1154 -0.21 10.16 27.49
N LEU A 1155 -1.11 11.14 27.63
CA LEU A 1155 -1.80 11.58 28.83
C LEU A 1155 -2.85 10.58 29.29
N MET A 1156 -3.61 9.82 28.50
CA MET A 1156 -4.41 8.71 29.08
C MET A 1156 -3.51 7.58 29.55
N LYS A 1157 -2.42 7.24 28.84
CA LYS A 1157 -1.42 6.28 29.34
C LYS A 1157 -0.72 6.81 30.60
N GLN A 1158 -0.41 8.10 30.68
CA GLN A 1158 0.26 8.75 31.81
C GLN A 1158 -0.69 9.16 32.96
N HIS A 1159 -1.94 9.50 32.69
CA HIS A 1159 -3.03 9.85 33.62
C HIS A 1159 -3.75 8.60 34.10
N MET A 1160 -3.86 7.51 33.34
CA MET A 1160 -4.11 6.20 33.95
C MET A 1160 -2.94 5.82 34.87
N LYS A 1161 -1.68 6.14 34.50
CA LYS A 1161 -0.55 5.98 35.42
C LYS A 1161 -0.58 6.96 36.61
N LEU A 1162 -1.15 8.17 36.48
CA LEU A 1162 -1.18 9.22 37.53
C LEU A 1162 -2.44 9.17 38.42
N VAL A 1163 -3.61 8.84 37.88
CA VAL A 1163 -4.87 8.60 38.63
C VAL A 1163 -4.71 7.35 39.49
N MET A 1164 -4.07 6.30 38.97
CA MET A 1164 -3.61 5.15 39.79
C MET A 1164 -2.60 5.54 40.88
N LYS A 1165 -1.96 6.72 40.75
CA LYS A 1165 -0.97 7.25 41.70
C LYS A 1165 -1.59 8.24 42.71
N ASN A 1166 -2.62 9.00 42.34
CA ASN A 1166 -3.29 10.00 43.20
C ASN A 1166 -4.50 9.45 43.97
N GLU A 1167 -5.14 8.37 43.52
CA GLU A 1167 -6.02 7.56 44.39
C GLU A 1167 -5.23 6.83 45.50
N GLN A 1168 -3.91 7.09 45.60
CA GLN A 1168 -3.08 6.70 46.73
C GLN A 1168 -2.83 7.78 47.81
N LEU A 1169 -3.43 8.98 47.72
CA LEU A 1169 -3.26 10.05 48.75
C LEU A 1169 -4.57 10.56 49.40
N THR A 1170 -5.72 9.96 49.09
CA THR A 1170 -6.94 9.92 49.92
C THR A 1170 -7.36 8.47 50.08
#